data_AF-A0A1M3M0D7-F1
#
_entry.id   AF-A0A1M3M0D7-F1
#
_cell.length_a   1.000
_cell.length_b   1.000
_cell.length_c   1.000
_cell.angle_alpha   90.00
_cell.angle_beta   90.00
_cell.angle_gamma   90.00
#
_symmetry.space_group_name_H-M   'P 1'
#
loop_
_entity.id
_entity.type
_entity.pdbx_description
1 polymer ?
#
loop_
_entity_poly.entity_id
_entity_poly.type
_entity_poly.pdbx_seq_one_letter_code
_entity_poly.pdbx_strand_id
1 'polypeptide(L)'
;MAGKRQHYVPRLLQRGFLANPQDEAERTWLHRHGAEARLVGIRDVGVEDWFYSRKSLDGTPTLDDMITDLEGDLGTCVGALRTCPPGSVVDATEAARTVVHLVIRTAHLRRVMSAGMTGIVDEIQSLFTDPARLGRMIGTAKPAFAPVVLDTIRDSAAELAKAGIPSAFSERLIAFLLRELGDRLIEQAVKAIGPIFPQLLGGLANSIRDAHNSILATNPESNGWMTALAALAWTVEAGVGLILPDAVALATEGDGRLMPLLFTTATDVRAVVMPISADRILVGRVKGSAPIDLSNFNTHAATNCETFFIGPRPFDEDKLSTLIGSATAREIEQAVLAAVSEAEQVRSIAGITIAPSEPHAFTQQGFSYSVRLADFGDEVRAKEFADVLHGVVTALGRHLPLHELDGFTLATDYRGALATVDRGDPSLPPVTSDALSYGVGVAKPVTVIRNGAHKEHLVIAAGLAETWLSPDPGVRSSGLYTLVKMLAGIAHSTRYASAGTFKYTPDIMGRELHLAVAATPPGYWSARQAAFVEPDQGQVYADLVIKSLDFAAREIADERARIPESGQIGNTIRRALECVSAVLGHTADWLGHRDGLAEGQAFAGSDLPERLRARGLDQWIELFGRDLAACYPPEGALNMEIVTGLSPHVERLFWSLGIYCWPSDNDVRCLVTDRFFYPPKLP
;
A
#
# COMPACT_ATOMS: atom_id res chain seq x y z
N MET A 1 52.32 -10.83 -17.74
CA MET A 1 51.25 -10.36 -18.65
C MET A 1 49.86 -10.73 -18.12
N ALA A 2 49.75 -11.64 -17.14
CA ALA A 2 48.49 -12.01 -16.49
C ALA A 2 47.64 -10.79 -16.11
N GLY A 3 46.36 -10.81 -16.50
CA GLY A 3 45.36 -9.81 -16.17
C GLY A 3 45.20 -8.67 -17.19
N LYS A 4 46.15 -8.40 -18.10
CA LYS A 4 45.97 -7.32 -19.10
C LYS A 4 45.26 -7.84 -20.37
N ARG A 5 44.22 -7.14 -20.82
CA ARG A 5 43.38 -7.48 -21.99
C ARG A 5 42.82 -8.90 -21.96
N GLN A 6 42.07 -9.23 -20.92
CA GLN A 6 41.44 -10.53 -20.77
C GLN A 6 40.12 -10.64 -21.52
N HIS A 7 39.93 -11.74 -22.22
CA HIS A 7 38.73 -12.01 -23.00
C HIS A 7 37.67 -12.71 -22.15
N TYR A 8 36.57 -12.00 -21.84
CA TYR A 8 35.41 -12.59 -21.16
C TYR A 8 34.44 -13.27 -22.15
N VAL A 9 34.49 -12.90 -23.43
CA VAL A 9 34.02 -13.74 -24.53
C VAL A 9 35.26 -14.32 -25.23
N PRO A 10 35.55 -15.61 -25.12
CA PRO A 10 36.84 -16.18 -25.51
C PRO A 10 37.08 -16.12 -27.02
N ARG A 11 38.30 -15.75 -27.44
CA ARG A 11 38.67 -15.77 -28.86
C ARG A 11 38.54 -17.16 -29.48
N LEU A 12 38.78 -18.21 -28.70
CA LEU A 12 38.58 -19.59 -29.16
C LEU A 12 37.16 -19.80 -29.67
N LEU A 13 36.14 -19.16 -29.07
CA LEU A 13 34.73 -19.23 -29.48
C LEU A 13 34.41 -18.26 -30.61
N GLN A 14 34.92 -17.02 -30.54
CA GLN A 14 34.70 -15.97 -31.55
C GLN A 14 35.16 -16.36 -32.95
N ARG A 15 36.21 -17.20 -33.08
CA ARG A 15 36.72 -17.69 -34.38
C ARG A 15 35.67 -18.41 -35.25
N GLY A 16 34.60 -18.93 -34.65
CA GLY A 16 33.49 -19.52 -35.40
C GLY A 16 32.65 -18.50 -36.19
N PHE A 17 32.84 -17.21 -35.96
CA PHE A 17 32.01 -16.11 -36.46
C PHE A 17 32.82 -15.06 -37.24
N LEU A 18 33.98 -15.45 -37.77
CA LEU A 18 34.80 -14.57 -38.61
C LEU A 18 34.05 -14.21 -39.90
N ALA A 19 34.22 -12.96 -40.35
CA ALA A 19 33.67 -12.50 -41.62
C ALA A 19 34.35 -13.20 -42.81
N ASN A 20 35.64 -13.50 -42.65
CA ASN A 20 36.39 -14.35 -43.56
C ASN A 20 37.36 -15.23 -42.73
N PRO A 21 37.16 -16.56 -42.68
CA PRO A 21 38.04 -17.47 -41.94
C PRO A 21 39.49 -17.51 -42.41
N GLN A 22 39.77 -17.04 -43.64
CA GLN A 22 41.12 -17.00 -44.23
C GLN A 22 41.83 -15.66 -44.00
N ASP A 23 41.17 -14.69 -43.38
CA ASP A 23 41.73 -13.37 -43.11
C ASP A 23 42.75 -13.42 -41.96
N GLU A 24 44.01 -13.09 -42.24
CA GLU A 24 45.09 -13.05 -41.24
C GLU A 24 44.79 -12.12 -40.06
N ALA A 25 43.95 -11.09 -40.28
CA ALA A 25 43.56 -10.15 -39.24
C ALA A 25 42.45 -10.68 -38.30
N GLU A 26 41.91 -11.88 -38.54
CA GLU A 26 40.81 -12.52 -37.79
C GLU A 26 39.69 -11.52 -37.41
N ARG A 27 38.97 -11.01 -38.42
CA ARG A 27 37.93 -9.99 -38.22
C ARG A 27 36.50 -10.56 -38.20
N THR A 28 35.63 -9.93 -37.42
CA THR A 28 34.19 -10.24 -37.28
C THR A 28 33.37 -8.94 -37.28
N TRP A 29 32.07 -9.04 -37.58
CA TRP A 29 31.16 -7.91 -37.50
C TRP A 29 30.64 -7.75 -36.08
N LEU A 30 30.97 -6.63 -35.43
CA LEU A 30 30.51 -6.27 -34.10
C LEU A 30 29.27 -5.38 -34.19
N HIS A 31 28.22 -5.78 -33.49
CA HIS A 31 26.96 -5.04 -33.38
C HIS A 31 26.77 -4.52 -31.95
N ARG A 32 26.40 -3.25 -31.82
CA ARG A 32 26.08 -2.62 -30.53
C ARG A 32 24.73 -1.92 -30.62
N HIS A 33 24.09 -1.72 -29.48
CA HIS A 33 22.79 -1.08 -29.42
C HIS A 33 22.79 0.28 -30.15
N GLY A 34 21.85 0.46 -31.08
CA GLY A 34 21.65 1.73 -31.81
C GLY A 34 22.79 2.16 -32.74
N ALA A 35 23.80 1.32 -32.99
CA ALA A 35 24.94 1.62 -33.85
C ALA A 35 25.01 0.70 -35.07
N GLU A 36 25.52 1.21 -36.19
CA GLU A 36 25.83 0.40 -37.37
C GLU A 36 26.93 -0.63 -37.08
N ALA A 37 26.86 -1.79 -37.74
CA ALA A 37 27.83 -2.86 -37.60
C ALA A 37 29.24 -2.41 -38.00
N ARG A 38 30.24 -2.84 -37.24
CA ARG A 38 31.64 -2.52 -37.53
C ARG A 38 32.48 -3.78 -37.66
N LEU A 39 33.26 -3.85 -38.73
CA LEU A 39 34.25 -4.92 -38.92
C LEU A 39 35.46 -4.66 -38.01
N VAL A 40 35.72 -5.56 -37.05
CA VAL A 40 36.76 -5.42 -36.03
C VAL A 40 37.53 -6.72 -35.83
N GLY A 41 38.78 -6.64 -35.36
CA GLY A 41 39.55 -7.84 -35.02
C GLY A 41 39.03 -8.47 -33.72
N ILE A 42 38.92 -9.80 -33.66
CA ILE A 42 38.44 -10.51 -32.45
C ILE A 42 39.32 -10.27 -31.21
N ARG A 43 40.55 -9.80 -31.40
CA ARG A 43 41.44 -9.38 -30.29
C ARG A 43 40.91 -8.18 -29.51
N ASP A 44 40.04 -7.38 -30.10
CA ASP A 44 39.47 -6.14 -29.57
C ASP A 44 37.99 -6.29 -29.14
N VAL A 45 37.44 -7.50 -29.22
CA VAL A 45 36.04 -7.81 -28.87
C VAL A 45 35.98 -8.58 -27.55
N GLY A 46 35.07 -8.16 -26.65
CA GLY A 46 34.83 -8.87 -25.40
C GLY A 46 36.04 -8.89 -24.47
N VAL A 47 36.76 -7.77 -24.36
CA VAL A 47 38.06 -7.66 -23.68
C VAL A 47 38.07 -6.53 -22.65
N GLU A 48 38.62 -6.79 -21.46
CA GLU A 48 38.80 -5.80 -20.38
C GLU A 48 40.17 -5.98 -19.69
N ASP A 49 40.74 -4.89 -19.19
CA ASP A 49 41.97 -4.92 -18.39
C ASP A 49 41.65 -5.25 -16.92
N TRP A 50 42.40 -6.20 -16.35
CA TRP A 50 42.31 -6.68 -14.96
C TRP A 50 40.92 -7.22 -14.60
N PHE A 51 40.30 -7.94 -15.53
CA PHE A 51 38.93 -8.40 -15.41
C PHE A 51 38.73 -9.40 -14.25
N TYR A 52 39.58 -10.44 -14.17
CA TYR A 52 39.49 -11.51 -13.16
C TYR A 52 40.38 -11.27 -11.95
N SER A 53 41.64 -10.87 -12.14
CA SER A 53 42.56 -10.61 -11.02
C SER A 53 43.56 -9.50 -11.30
N ARG A 54 44.17 -8.97 -10.23
CA ARG A 54 45.33 -8.08 -10.32
C ARG A 54 46.61 -8.90 -10.36
N LYS A 55 47.70 -8.30 -10.87
CA LYS A 55 49.02 -8.94 -10.91
C LYS A 55 49.44 -9.43 -9.51
N SER A 56 49.76 -10.71 -9.39
CA SER A 56 50.34 -11.27 -8.18
C SER A 56 51.65 -10.55 -7.82
N LEU A 57 51.77 -10.15 -6.54
CA LEU A 57 52.95 -9.47 -6.00
C LEU A 57 53.97 -10.46 -5.42
N ASP A 58 53.54 -11.68 -5.10
CA ASP A 58 54.31 -12.72 -4.41
C ASP A 58 54.55 -13.98 -5.26
N GLY A 59 54.03 -14.02 -6.49
CA GLY A 59 54.22 -15.13 -7.43
C GLY A 59 53.23 -16.28 -7.26
N THR A 60 52.22 -16.12 -6.41
CA THR A 60 51.09 -17.07 -6.31
C THR A 60 50.26 -17.07 -7.62
N PRO A 61 49.79 -18.25 -8.08
CA PRO A 61 48.92 -18.34 -9.26
C PRO A 61 47.67 -17.50 -9.07
N THR A 62 47.35 -16.64 -10.04
CA THR A 62 46.13 -15.82 -9.99
C THR A 62 44.95 -16.50 -10.68
N LEU A 63 43.75 -15.96 -10.49
CA LEU A 63 42.55 -16.44 -11.20
C LEU A 63 42.72 -16.35 -12.72
N ASP A 64 43.47 -15.36 -13.21
CA ASP A 64 43.83 -15.26 -14.63
C ASP A 64 44.70 -16.42 -15.12
N ASP A 65 45.64 -16.88 -14.30
CA ASP A 65 46.51 -18.02 -14.64
C ASP A 65 45.68 -19.31 -14.73
N MET A 66 44.79 -19.54 -13.75
CA MET A 66 43.89 -20.70 -13.73
C MET A 66 42.93 -20.73 -14.93
N ILE A 67 42.39 -19.57 -15.32
CA ILE A 67 41.52 -19.46 -16.50
C ILE A 67 42.30 -19.73 -17.78
N THR A 68 43.55 -19.24 -17.87
CA THR A 68 44.41 -19.44 -19.05
C THR A 68 44.73 -20.92 -19.25
N ASP A 69 45.01 -21.67 -18.18
CA ASP A 69 45.29 -23.11 -18.26
C ASP A 69 44.06 -23.89 -18.74
N LEU A 70 42.86 -23.57 -18.23
CA LEU A 70 41.60 -24.16 -18.65
C LEU A 70 41.26 -23.88 -20.13
N GLU A 71 41.67 -22.73 -20.67
CA GLU A 71 41.40 -22.37 -22.07
C GLU A 71 42.07 -23.30 -23.08
N GLY A 72 43.22 -23.90 -22.74
CA GLY A 72 43.88 -24.88 -23.59
C GLY A 72 43.00 -26.09 -23.88
N ASP A 73 42.39 -26.65 -22.83
CA ASP A 73 41.51 -27.82 -22.91
C ASP A 73 40.18 -27.47 -23.62
N LEU A 74 39.58 -26.33 -23.27
CA LEU A 74 38.34 -25.86 -23.92
C LEU A 74 38.52 -25.56 -25.41
N GLY A 75 39.70 -25.07 -25.80
CA GLY A 75 40.03 -24.79 -27.20
C GLY A 75 39.96 -26.06 -28.07
N THR A 76 40.45 -27.19 -27.55
CA THR A 76 40.40 -28.48 -28.22
C THR A 76 38.97 -28.98 -28.39
N CYS A 77 38.18 -28.95 -27.30
CA CYS A 77 36.77 -29.36 -27.32
C CYS A 77 35.95 -28.53 -28.32
N VAL A 78 36.02 -27.19 -28.25
CA VAL A 78 35.28 -26.30 -29.16
C VAL A 78 35.74 -26.47 -30.61
N GLY A 79 37.03 -26.69 -30.84
CA GLY A 79 37.57 -27.02 -32.15
C GLY A 79 36.95 -28.28 -32.74
N ALA A 80 36.86 -29.36 -31.95
CA ALA A 80 36.22 -30.60 -32.37
C ALA A 80 34.74 -30.40 -32.72
N LEU A 81 33.99 -29.72 -31.84
CA LEU A 81 32.55 -29.46 -32.03
C LEU A 81 32.23 -28.70 -33.32
N ARG A 82 33.09 -27.78 -33.76
CA ARG A 82 32.90 -27.05 -35.03
C ARG A 82 33.02 -27.93 -36.27
N THR A 83 33.86 -28.96 -36.19
CA THR A 83 34.13 -29.85 -37.32
C THR A 83 33.15 -31.02 -37.40
N CYS A 84 32.34 -31.24 -36.35
CA CYS A 84 31.30 -32.25 -36.33
C CYS A 84 30.21 -31.97 -37.38
N PRO A 85 29.81 -32.99 -38.17
CA PRO A 85 28.64 -32.89 -39.02
C PRO A 85 27.36 -32.61 -38.21
N PRO A 86 26.40 -31.84 -38.73
CA PRO A 86 25.07 -31.72 -38.12
C PRO A 86 24.43 -33.09 -37.88
N GLY A 87 23.76 -33.25 -36.73
CA GLY A 87 23.22 -34.51 -36.23
C GLY A 87 24.19 -35.36 -35.40
N SER A 88 25.46 -34.96 -35.29
CA SER A 88 26.44 -35.68 -34.46
C SER A 88 26.08 -35.60 -32.97
N VAL A 89 26.09 -36.75 -32.30
CA VAL A 89 25.91 -36.84 -30.84
C VAL A 89 27.22 -36.47 -30.14
N VAL A 90 27.12 -35.68 -29.08
CA VAL A 90 28.26 -35.20 -28.28
C VAL A 90 28.20 -35.83 -26.89
N ASP A 91 29.36 -36.12 -26.29
CA ASP A 91 29.42 -36.58 -24.90
C ASP A 91 28.81 -35.53 -23.97
N ALA A 92 27.88 -35.97 -23.11
CA ALA A 92 27.10 -35.06 -22.29
C ALA A 92 27.93 -34.37 -21.21
N THR A 93 28.97 -35.03 -20.70
CA THR A 93 29.87 -34.45 -19.69
C THR A 93 30.77 -33.40 -20.32
N GLU A 94 31.31 -33.68 -21.50
CA GLU A 94 32.15 -32.75 -22.26
C GLU A 94 31.36 -31.50 -22.72
N ALA A 95 30.13 -31.69 -23.20
CA ALA A 95 29.24 -30.61 -23.58
C ALA A 95 28.84 -29.73 -22.38
N ALA A 96 28.43 -30.36 -21.27
CA ALA A 96 28.08 -29.66 -20.03
C ALA A 96 29.24 -28.82 -19.51
N ARG A 97 30.44 -29.42 -19.42
CA ARG A 97 31.67 -28.72 -19.01
C ARG A 97 31.95 -27.52 -19.90
N THR A 98 31.89 -27.71 -21.21
CA THR A 98 32.17 -26.65 -22.19
C THR A 98 31.20 -25.48 -22.03
N VAL A 99 29.91 -25.74 -21.95
CA VAL A 99 28.87 -24.70 -21.80
C VAL A 99 29.01 -23.96 -20.47
N VAL A 100 29.13 -24.67 -19.34
CA VAL A 100 29.22 -24.06 -17.99
C VAL A 100 30.41 -23.12 -17.89
N HIS A 101 31.60 -23.58 -18.31
CA HIS A 101 32.80 -22.75 -18.25
C HIS A 101 32.77 -21.56 -19.20
N LEU A 102 32.08 -21.67 -20.34
CA LEU A 102 31.94 -20.56 -21.26
C LEU A 102 30.95 -19.50 -20.77
N VAL A 103 29.91 -19.89 -20.05
CA VAL A 103 28.86 -18.96 -19.56
C VAL A 103 29.28 -18.21 -18.30
N ILE A 104 29.83 -18.89 -17.28
CA ILE A 104 30.14 -18.28 -15.95
C ILE A 104 31.20 -17.17 -16.05
N ARG A 105 32.07 -17.22 -17.06
CA ARG A 105 33.17 -16.28 -17.27
C ARG A 105 32.82 -15.02 -18.05
N THR A 106 31.61 -14.93 -18.57
CA THR A 106 31.16 -13.77 -19.35
C THR A 106 30.97 -12.53 -18.44
N ALA A 107 31.22 -11.35 -18.99
CA ALA A 107 30.84 -10.09 -18.34
C ALA A 107 29.32 -9.92 -18.20
N HIS A 108 28.55 -10.67 -19.01
CA HIS A 108 27.09 -10.70 -18.96
C HIS A 108 26.58 -11.02 -17.54
N LEU A 109 27.06 -12.11 -16.91
CA LEU A 109 26.67 -12.48 -15.54
C LEU A 109 26.95 -11.35 -14.53
N ARG A 110 28.15 -10.77 -14.59
CA ARG A 110 28.59 -9.72 -13.66
C ARG A 110 27.75 -8.45 -13.77
N ARG A 111 27.46 -8.03 -15.00
CA ARG A 111 26.68 -6.81 -15.26
C ARG A 111 25.23 -6.99 -14.86
N VAL A 112 24.70 -8.19 -15.01
CA VAL A 112 23.35 -8.52 -14.53
C VAL A 112 23.28 -8.55 -13.01
N MET A 113 24.23 -9.18 -12.32
CA MET A 113 24.31 -9.10 -10.85
C MET A 113 24.43 -7.64 -10.38
N SER A 114 25.15 -6.82 -11.13
CA SER A 114 25.27 -5.37 -10.85
C SER A 114 23.94 -4.66 -11.02
N ALA A 115 23.24 -4.87 -12.14
CA ALA A 115 21.93 -4.28 -12.39
C ALA A 115 20.89 -4.71 -11.35
N GLY A 116 20.89 -5.99 -10.93
CA GLY A 116 19.99 -6.47 -9.88
C GLY A 116 20.26 -5.85 -8.51
N MET A 117 21.52 -5.74 -8.12
CA MET A 117 21.87 -5.06 -6.87
C MET A 117 21.50 -3.57 -6.90
N THR A 118 21.77 -2.88 -8.01
CA THR A 118 21.35 -1.48 -8.18
C THR A 118 19.84 -1.35 -8.06
N GLY A 119 19.06 -2.22 -8.72
CA GLY A 119 17.60 -2.23 -8.59
C GLY A 119 17.13 -2.44 -7.15
N ILE A 120 17.75 -3.36 -6.39
CA ILE A 120 17.45 -3.57 -4.97
C ILE A 120 17.77 -2.30 -4.16
N VAL A 121 18.95 -1.71 -4.38
CA VAL A 121 19.37 -0.47 -3.69
C VAL A 121 18.41 0.68 -3.98
N ASP A 122 18.04 0.86 -5.25
CA ASP A 122 17.11 1.90 -5.68
C ASP A 122 15.74 1.71 -5.04
N GLU A 123 15.25 0.47 -4.92
CA GLU A 123 13.97 0.24 -4.22
C GLU A 123 14.06 0.37 -2.71
N ILE A 124 15.14 -0.06 -2.06
CA ILE A 124 15.34 0.23 -0.63
C ILE A 124 15.40 1.75 -0.43
N GLN A 125 16.11 2.47 -1.29
CA GLN A 125 16.15 3.93 -1.24
C GLN A 125 14.75 4.53 -1.36
N SER A 126 13.98 4.09 -2.34
CA SER A 126 12.59 4.50 -2.54
C SER A 126 11.74 4.30 -1.28
N LEU A 127 11.86 3.15 -0.59
CA LEU A 127 11.14 2.89 0.67
C LEU A 127 11.43 3.93 1.77
N PHE A 128 12.66 4.44 1.86
CA PHE A 128 13.07 5.41 2.89
C PHE A 128 12.99 6.87 2.43
N THR A 129 12.80 7.11 1.13
CA THR A 129 12.78 8.46 0.55
C THR A 129 11.41 8.88 0.00
N ASP A 130 10.46 7.95 -0.13
CA ASP A 130 9.05 8.25 -0.37
C ASP A 130 8.29 8.31 0.98
N PRO A 131 7.78 9.50 1.37
CA PRO A 131 6.99 9.65 2.60
C PRO A 131 5.80 8.70 2.71
N ALA A 132 5.09 8.43 1.61
CA ALA A 132 3.91 7.58 1.63
C ALA A 132 4.27 6.11 1.88
N ARG A 133 5.34 5.62 1.24
CA ARG A 133 5.88 4.27 1.48
C ARG A 133 6.42 4.12 2.89
N LEU A 134 7.21 5.08 3.37
CA LEU A 134 7.75 5.07 4.73
C LEU A 134 6.63 5.10 5.79
N GLY A 135 5.60 5.92 5.60
CA GLY A 135 4.45 5.99 6.51
C GLY A 135 3.67 4.68 6.60
N ARG A 136 3.45 4.00 5.47
CA ARG A 136 2.84 2.66 5.46
C ARG A 136 3.69 1.64 6.20
N MET A 137 5.02 1.67 6.04
CA MET A 137 5.94 0.77 6.73
C MET A 137 5.92 0.99 8.25
N ILE A 138 5.87 2.24 8.71
CA ILE A 138 5.82 2.58 10.15
C ILE A 138 4.45 2.22 10.74
N GLY A 139 3.39 2.32 9.94
CA GLY A 139 2.01 2.06 10.36
C GLY A 139 1.27 3.33 10.77
N THR A 140 1.70 4.51 10.32
CA THR A 140 0.95 5.77 10.59
C THR A 140 -0.37 5.83 9.83
N ALA A 141 -0.49 5.08 8.73
CA ALA A 141 -1.68 4.99 7.89
C ALA A 141 -2.76 4.02 8.43
N LYS A 142 -2.46 3.23 9.47
CA LYS A 142 -3.42 2.31 10.11
C LYS A 142 -3.46 2.58 11.62
N PRO A 143 -4.50 2.12 12.34
CA PRO A 143 -4.53 2.21 13.80
C PRO A 143 -3.45 1.38 14.50
N ALA A 144 -2.95 0.33 13.85
CA ALA A 144 -1.92 -0.57 14.38
C ALA A 144 -0.52 -0.24 13.83
N PHE A 145 0.46 -0.19 14.74
CA PHE A 145 1.87 -0.03 14.42
C PHE A 145 2.57 -1.39 14.20
N ALA A 146 3.67 -1.38 13.43
CA ALA A 146 4.55 -2.53 13.33
C ALA A 146 5.18 -2.89 14.70
N PRO A 147 5.45 -4.18 15.00
CA PRO A 147 6.01 -4.60 16.29
C PRO A 147 7.27 -3.82 16.73
N VAL A 148 8.18 -3.55 15.80
CA VAL A 148 9.42 -2.78 16.07
C VAL A 148 9.13 -1.35 16.54
N VAL A 149 8.06 -0.73 16.03
CA VAL A 149 7.63 0.61 16.44
C VAL A 149 7.00 0.54 17.82
N LEU A 150 6.22 -0.50 18.11
CA LEU A 150 5.65 -0.73 19.44
C LEU A 150 6.74 -0.90 20.51
N ASP A 151 7.82 -1.62 20.20
CA ASP A 151 8.94 -1.76 21.13
C ASP A 151 9.65 -0.42 21.37
N THR A 152 9.85 0.38 20.30
CA THR A 152 10.41 1.73 20.43
C THR A 152 9.52 2.66 21.28
N ILE A 153 8.19 2.53 21.15
CA ILE A 153 7.22 3.27 21.97
C ILE A 153 7.36 2.87 23.44
N ARG A 154 7.45 1.57 23.75
CA ARG A 154 7.62 1.06 25.11
C ARG A 154 8.91 1.55 25.75
N ASP A 155 10.01 1.51 25.02
CA ASP A 155 11.31 2.03 25.50
C ASP A 155 11.23 3.53 25.79
N SER A 156 10.59 4.30 24.90
CA SER A 156 10.39 5.74 25.08
C SER A 156 9.47 6.05 26.26
N ALA A 157 8.44 5.23 26.49
CA ALA A 157 7.53 5.35 27.63
C ALA A 157 8.24 5.06 28.96
N ALA A 158 9.18 4.11 28.99
CA ALA A 158 9.98 3.81 30.18
C ALA A 158 10.85 5.00 30.63
N GLU A 159 11.31 5.85 29.72
CA GLU A 159 12.01 7.08 30.07
C GLU A 159 11.09 8.11 30.75
N LEU A 160 9.85 8.24 30.28
CA LEU A 160 8.85 9.11 30.93
C LEU A 160 8.42 8.58 32.30
N ALA A 161 8.43 7.25 32.49
CA ALA A 161 8.18 6.64 33.79
C ALA A 161 9.20 7.08 34.86
N LYS A 162 10.46 7.29 34.48
CA LYS A 162 11.49 7.83 35.38
C LYS A 162 11.18 9.26 35.83
N ALA A 163 10.40 10.01 35.05
CA ALA A 163 9.91 11.36 35.39
C ALA A 163 8.60 11.36 36.20
N GLY A 164 8.09 10.19 36.60
CA GLY A 164 6.87 10.05 37.41
C GLY A 164 5.56 9.99 36.61
N ILE A 165 5.64 9.85 35.28
CA ILE A 165 4.45 9.69 34.42
C ILE A 165 4.11 8.19 34.30
N PRO A 166 2.85 7.75 34.44
CA PRO A 166 2.50 6.33 34.31
C PRO A 166 2.87 5.75 32.93
N SER A 167 3.59 4.63 32.89
CA SER A 167 4.03 4.00 31.61
C SER A 167 2.84 3.71 30.68
N ALA A 168 1.75 3.19 31.22
CA ALA A 168 0.55 2.89 30.44
C ALA A 168 -0.10 4.14 29.81
N PHE A 169 0.04 5.31 30.46
CA PHE A 169 -0.36 6.58 29.85
C PHE A 169 0.64 7.00 28.77
N SER A 170 1.94 6.95 29.07
CA SER A 170 3.03 7.33 28.17
C SER A 170 3.02 6.55 26.85
N GLU A 171 2.79 5.24 26.88
CA GLU A 171 2.68 4.41 25.67
C GLU A 171 1.56 4.90 24.75
N ARG A 172 0.38 5.16 25.31
CA ARG A 172 -0.79 5.65 24.55
C ARG A 172 -0.59 7.06 24.01
N LEU A 173 0.02 7.94 24.82
CA LEU A 173 0.37 9.29 24.42
C LEU A 173 1.33 9.29 23.24
N ILE A 174 2.44 8.54 23.34
CA ILE A 174 3.46 8.47 22.28
C ILE A 174 2.88 7.82 21.01
N ALA A 175 2.14 6.71 21.16
CA ALA A 175 1.48 6.04 20.05
C ALA A 175 0.53 7.00 19.30
N PHE A 176 -0.31 7.75 20.02
CA PHE A 176 -1.22 8.70 19.39
C PHE A 176 -0.48 9.85 18.72
N LEU A 177 0.52 10.44 19.38
CA LEU A 177 1.31 11.54 18.83
C LEU A 177 2.09 11.14 17.56
N LEU A 178 2.59 9.91 17.49
CA LEU A 178 3.22 9.37 16.29
C LEU A 178 2.25 9.30 15.11
N ARG A 179 0.95 9.04 15.35
CA ARG A 179 -0.08 9.07 14.29
C ARG A 179 -0.49 10.51 13.95
N GLU A 180 -0.74 11.33 14.97
CA GLU A 180 -1.19 12.72 14.82
C GLU A 180 -0.15 13.59 14.10
N LEU A 181 1.13 13.39 14.39
CA LEU A 181 2.24 14.13 13.79
C LEU A 181 2.96 13.34 12.68
N GLY A 182 2.45 12.15 12.34
CA GLY A 182 3.14 11.16 11.51
C GLY A 182 3.63 11.72 10.18
N ASP A 183 2.76 12.39 9.43
CA ASP A 183 3.12 12.92 8.10
C ASP A 183 4.28 13.91 8.19
N ARG A 184 4.26 14.81 9.17
CA ARG A 184 5.34 15.79 9.38
C ARG A 184 6.63 15.12 9.85
N LEU A 185 6.55 14.16 10.76
CA LEU A 185 7.70 13.39 11.24
C LEU A 185 8.35 12.61 10.10
N ILE A 186 7.54 11.98 9.26
CA ILE A 186 7.98 11.23 8.08
C ILE A 186 8.63 12.17 7.07
N GLU A 187 8.00 13.30 6.75
CA GLU A 187 8.60 14.29 5.86
C GLU A 187 9.96 14.80 6.35
N GLN A 188 10.08 15.06 7.66
CA GLN A 188 11.35 15.47 8.27
C GLN A 188 12.39 14.34 8.22
N ALA A 189 11.99 13.10 8.51
CA ALA A 189 12.87 11.94 8.44
C ALA A 189 13.38 11.71 7.02
N VAL A 190 12.51 11.78 6.01
CA VAL A 190 12.86 11.68 4.59
C VAL A 190 13.86 12.77 4.21
N LYS A 191 13.61 14.04 4.60
CA LYS A 191 14.53 15.16 4.34
C LYS A 191 15.90 14.97 5.00
N ALA A 192 15.95 14.36 6.18
CA ALA A 192 17.20 14.11 6.90
C ALA A 192 17.99 12.91 6.34
N ILE A 193 17.30 11.82 5.99
CA ILE A 193 17.92 10.55 5.56
C ILE A 193 18.32 10.61 4.08
N GLY A 194 17.50 11.23 3.22
CA GLY A 194 17.68 11.24 1.77
C GLY A 194 19.10 11.57 1.30
N PRO A 195 19.75 12.65 1.79
CA PRO A 195 21.12 13.01 1.38
C PRO A 195 22.21 12.04 1.82
N ILE A 196 21.99 11.29 2.91
CA ILE A 196 22.99 10.39 3.52
C ILE A 196 22.84 8.96 2.96
N PHE A 197 21.65 8.62 2.45
CA PHE A 197 21.34 7.28 1.96
C PHE A 197 22.33 6.74 0.90
N PRO A 198 22.73 7.52 -0.13
CA PRO A 198 23.72 7.04 -1.11
C PRO A 198 25.11 6.78 -0.51
N GLN A 199 25.47 7.47 0.58
CA GLN A 199 26.76 7.30 1.25
C GLN A 199 26.79 6.02 2.09
N LEU A 200 25.67 5.65 2.71
CA LEU A 200 25.55 4.41 3.50
C LEU A 200 25.71 3.15 2.64
N LEU A 201 25.37 3.23 1.35
CA LEU A 201 25.42 2.12 0.40
C LEU A 201 26.64 2.20 -0.55
N GLY A 202 27.48 3.22 -0.38
CA GLY A 202 28.72 3.45 -1.14
C GLY A 202 29.80 2.42 -0.84
N GLY A 203 29.63 1.20 -1.36
CA GLY A 203 30.57 0.09 -1.19
C GLY A 203 30.13 -1.20 -1.88
N LEU A 204 28.83 -1.35 -2.15
CA LEU A 204 28.23 -2.56 -2.72
C LEU A 204 28.81 -2.94 -4.10
N ALA A 205 29.17 -1.96 -4.94
CA ALA A 205 29.74 -2.24 -6.27
C ALA A 205 31.07 -3.02 -6.20
N ASN A 206 31.88 -2.81 -5.16
CA ASN A 206 33.11 -3.59 -4.95
C ASN A 206 32.78 -5.02 -4.48
N SER A 207 31.77 -5.19 -3.63
CA SER A 207 31.31 -6.50 -3.16
C SER A 207 30.80 -7.40 -4.28
N ILE A 208 30.19 -6.85 -5.34
CA ILE A 208 29.67 -7.63 -6.48
C ILE A 208 30.81 -8.23 -7.31
N ARG A 209 31.88 -7.46 -7.55
CA ARG A 209 33.09 -7.97 -8.21
C ARG A 209 33.69 -9.13 -7.41
N ASP A 210 33.81 -8.93 -6.10
CA ASP A 210 34.47 -9.90 -5.23
C ASP A 210 33.64 -11.19 -5.11
N ALA A 211 32.30 -11.09 -5.12
CA ALA A 211 31.39 -12.23 -5.18
C ALA A 211 31.48 -13.01 -6.51
N HIS A 212 31.50 -12.33 -7.66
CA HIS A 212 31.68 -13.01 -8.96
C HIS A 212 33.03 -13.72 -9.05
N ASN A 213 34.10 -13.07 -8.59
CA ASN A 213 35.43 -13.67 -8.51
C ASN A 213 35.46 -14.89 -7.57
N SER A 214 34.72 -14.86 -6.46
CA SER A 214 34.59 -16.02 -5.57
C SER A 214 33.85 -17.19 -6.24
N ILE A 215 32.81 -16.93 -7.03
CA ILE A 215 32.10 -17.96 -7.80
C ILE A 215 33.03 -18.60 -8.84
N LEU A 216 33.86 -17.79 -9.52
CA LEU A 216 34.86 -18.27 -10.48
C LEU A 216 36.02 -19.03 -9.84
N ALA A 217 36.39 -18.68 -8.61
CA ALA A 217 37.43 -19.37 -7.84
C ALA A 217 36.94 -20.70 -7.23
N THR A 218 35.61 -20.93 -7.21
CA THR A 218 35.01 -22.18 -6.71
C THR A 218 34.96 -23.21 -7.84
N ASN A 219 35.26 -24.49 -7.55
CA ASN A 219 35.21 -25.56 -8.57
C ASN A 219 33.81 -25.62 -9.21
N PRO A 220 33.67 -25.49 -10.55
CA PRO A 220 32.37 -25.53 -11.25
C PRO A 220 31.52 -26.78 -10.96
N GLU A 221 32.14 -27.86 -10.48
CA GLU A 221 31.44 -29.06 -10.00
C GLU A 221 30.55 -28.83 -8.76
N SER A 222 30.74 -27.75 -8.00
CA SER A 222 29.96 -27.46 -6.77
C SER A 222 28.60 -26.79 -7.02
N ASN A 223 28.33 -26.30 -8.23
CA ASN A 223 27.20 -25.40 -8.51
C ASN A 223 25.97 -26.09 -9.11
N GLY A 224 25.91 -27.43 -9.13
CA GLY A 224 24.77 -28.23 -9.62
C GLY A 224 24.54 -28.21 -11.15
N TRP A 225 24.97 -27.16 -11.84
CA TRP A 225 24.85 -26.98 -13.29
C TRP A 225 25.53 -28.07 -14.11
N MET A 226 26.73 -28.51 -13.70
CA MET A 226 27.43 -29.62 -14.35
C MET A 226 26.59 -30.89 -14.37
N THR A 227 25.98 -31.25 -13.24
CA THR A 227 25.10 -32.42 -13.11
C THR A 227 23.83 -32.27 -13.93
N ALA A 228 23.19 -31.10 -13.87
CA ALA A 228 21.96 -30.83 -14.62
C ALA A 228 22.17 -30.91 -16.14
N LEU A 229 23.22 -30.26 -16.65
CA LEU A 229 23.52 -30.24 -18.08
C LEU A 229 24.04 -31.59 -18.60
N ALA A 230 24.76 -32.35 -17.78
CA ALA A 230 25.20 -33.70 -18.14
C ALA A 230 24.05 -34.71 -18.28
N ALA A 231 22.87 -34.40 -17.73
CA ALA A 231 21.66 -35.23 -17.90
C ALA A 231 21.00 -35.06 -19.28
N LEU A 232 21.33 -34.01 -20.02
CA LEU A 232 20.77 -33.72 -21.35
C LEU A 232 21.40 -34.60 -22.43
N ALA A 233 20.65 -34.83 -23.51
CA ALA A 233 21.16 -35.39 -24.76
C ALA A 233 21.69 -34.26 -25.64
N TRP A 234 22.97 -34.34 -26.01
CA TRP A 234 23.67 -33.29 -26.74
C TRP A 234 23.92 -33.67 -28.20
N THR A 235 23.61 -32.73 -29.10
CA THR A 235 23.81 -32.87 -30.53
C THR A 235 24.33 -31.58 -31.14
N VAL A 236 25.17 -31.67 -32.16
CA VAL A 236 25.50 -30.53 -33.03
C VAL A 236 24.43 -30.41 -34.10
N GLU A 237 23.77 -29.26 -34.21
CA GLU A 237 22.74 -29.00 -35.21
C GLU A 237 23.21 -27.95 -36.23
N ALA A 238 22.57 -27.95 -37.41
CA ALA A 238 22.85 -26.98 -38.46
C ALA A 238 22.19 -25.64 -38.12
N GLY A 239 22.89 -24.54 -38.37
CA GLY A 239 22.35 -23.19 -38.28
C GLY A 239 22.57 -22.42 -39.57
N VAL A 240 21.90 -21.26 -39.69
CA VAL A 240 22.03 -20.37 -40.84
C VAL A 240 22.33 -18.96 -40.34
N GLY A 241 23.54 -18.48 -40.61
CA GLY A 241 23.95 -17.11 -40.25
C GLY A 241 23.79 -16.83 -38.76
N LEU A 242 24.18 -17.78 -37.90
CA LEU A 242 24.09 -17.64 -36.45
C LEU A 242 24.95 -16.48 -35.95
N ILE A 243 24.46 -15.76 -34.95
CA ILE A 243 25.22 -14.77 -34.19
C ILE A 243 25.77 -15.39 -32.90
N LEU A 244 26.87 -14.84 -32.38
CA LEU A 244 27.36 -15.15 -31.04
C LEU A 244 26.93 -14.04 -30.07
N PRO A 245 25.98 -14.29 -29.16
CA PRO A 245 25.63 -13.34 -28.11
C PRO A 245 26.72 -13.25 -27.05
N ASP A 246 26.81 -12.11 -26.35
CA ASP A 246 27.73 -11.93 -25.21
C ASP A 246 27.37 -12.78 -23.97
N ALA A 247 26.14 -13.30 -23.89
CA ALA A 247 25.69 -14.32 -22.95
C ALA A 247 26.21 -15.75 -23.28
N VAL A 248 26.73 -15.95 -24.50
CA VAL A 248 27.31 -17.18 -25.05
C VAL A 248 26.33 -18.36 -25.21
N ALA A 249 25.50 -18.69 -24.24
CA ALA A 249 24.52 -19.77 -24.32
C ALA A 249 23.16 -19.35 -23.77
N LEU A 250 22.10 -19.87 -24.40
CA LEU A 250 20.72 -19.64 -23.99
C LEU A 250 20.06 -20.96 -23.60
N ALA A 251 19.04 -20.91 -22.77
CA ALA A 251 18.26 -22.04 -22.31
C ALA A 251 16.75 -21.72 -22.33
N THR A 252 15.93 -22.76 -22.27
CA THR A 252 14.46 -22.68 -22.10
C THR A 252 14.00 -23.67 -21.05
N GLU A 253 12.98 -23.29 -20.29
CA GLU A 253 12.30 -24.12 -19.28
C GLU A 253 11.05 -24.83 -19.84
N GLY A 254 10.81 -24.73 -21.15
CA GLY A 254 9.74 -25.47 -21.86
C GLY A 254 8.62 -24.58 -22.44
N ASP A 255 8.70 -23.27 -22.25
CA ASP A 255 7.80 -22.26 -22.83
C ASP A 255 8.20 -21.83 -24.26
N GLY A 256 9.32 -22.35 -24.78
CA GLY A 256 9.88 -21.99 -26.09
C GLY A 256 10.65 -20.66 -26.08
N ARG A 257 10.70 -19.95 -24.95
CA ARG A 257 11.47 -18.73 -24.80
C ARG A 257 12.92 -19.08 -24.46
N LEU A 258 13.86 -18.50 -25.20
CA LEU A 258 15.28 -18.61 -24.91
C LEU A 258 15.75 -17.41 -24.08
N MET A 259 16.47 -17.70 -23.00
CA MET A 259 17.09 -16.71 -22.09
C MET A 259 18.50 -17.16 -21.70
N PRO A 260 19.38 -16.27 -21.19
CA PRO A 260 20.71 -16.66 -20.72
C PRO A 260 20.63 -17.81 -19.74
N LEU A 261 21.50 -18.81 -19.89
CA LEU A 261 21.45 -20.05 -19.10
C LEU A 261 21.33 -19.80 -17.58
N LEU A 262 22.06 -18.82 -17.05
CA LEU A 262 22.09 -18.53 -15.62
C LEU A 262 20.84 -17.81 -15.07
N PHE A 263 19.85 -17.49 -15.92
CA PHE A 263 18.51 -17.04 -15.47
C PHE A 263 17.47 -18.14 -15.46
N THR A 264 17.86 -19.36 -15.81
CA THR A 264 17.02 -20.53 -15.61
C THR A 264 17.41 -21.23 -14.31
N THR A 265 16.50 -22.05 -13.79
CA THR A 265 16.79 -22.92 -12.64
C THR A 265 17.35 -24.24 -13.15
N ALA A 266 18.45 -24.73 -12.57
CA ALA A 266 19.11 -25.95 -13.01
C ALA A 266 18.18 -27.19 -13.06
N THR A 267 17.12 -27.22 -12.23
CA THR A 267 16.10 -28.28 -12.21
C THR A 267 15.06 -28.16 -13.32
N ASP A 268 14.84 -26.96 -13.85
CA ASP A 268 13.75 -26.65 -14.78
C ASP A 268 14.21 -26.53 -16.24
N VAL A 269 15.53 -26.46 -16.48
CA VAL A 269 16.10 -26.46 -17.82
C VAL A 269 15.63 -27.66 -18.64
N ARG A 270 14.94 -27.37 -19.74
CA ARG A 270 14.49 -28.37 -20.72
C ARG A 270 15.40 -28.47 -21.91
N ALA A 271 16.03 -27.35 -22.28
CA ALA A 271 16.95 -27.33 -23.40
C ALA A 271 17.94 -26.17 -23.31
N VAL A 272 19.13 -26.36 -23.89
CA VAL A 272 20.22 -25.39 -23.95
C VAL A 272 20.76 -25.32 -25.38
N VAL A 273 21.04 -24.11 -25.84
CA VAL A 273 21.58 -23.83 -27.16
C VAL A 273 22.81 -22.91 -27.05
N MET A 274 23.91 -23.28 -27.70
CA MET A 274 25.15 -22.51 -27.72
C MET A 274 25.73 -22.48 -29.14
N PRO A 275 25.76 -21.33 -29.82
CA PRO A 275 26.28 -21.24 -31.18
C PRO A 275 27.81 -21.40 -31.15
N ILE A 276 28.35 -22.26 -32.01
CA ILE A 276 29.77 -22.63 -32.04
C ILE A 276 30.47 -22.03 -33.26
N SER A 277 29.71 -21.86 -34.34
CA SER A 277 30.07 -21.13 -35.56
C SER A 277 28.82 -20.52 -36.20
N ALA A 278 29.01 -19.73 -37.26
CA ALA A 278 27.93 -19.15 -38.06
C ALA A 278 26.93 -20.19 -38.64
N ASP A 279 27.31 -21.46 -38.70
CA ASP A 279 26.56 -22.54 -39.33
C ASP A 279 26.39 -23.80 -38.44
N ARG A 280 26.84 -23.74 -37.17
CA ARG A 280 26.73 -24.84 -36.21
C ARG A 280 26.33 -24.33 -34.82
N ILE A 281 25.41 -25.07 -34.20
CA ILE A 281 24.94 -24.81 -32.84
C ILE A 281 24.95 -26.09 -32.03
N LEU A 282 25.45 -26.01 -30.80
CA LEU A 282 25.37 -27.10 -29.83
C LEU A 282 23.99 -27.06 -29.18
N VAL A 283 23.27 -28.18 -29.19
CA VAL A 283 21.93 -28.30 -28.62
C VAL A 283 21.90 -29.42 -27.60
N GLY A 284 21.61 -29.09 -26.34
CA GLY A 284 21.34 -30.03 -25.26
C GLY A 284 19.86 -30.07 -24.98
N ARG A 285 19.23 -31.24 -24.95
CA ARG A 285 17.78 -31.39 -24.71
C ARG A 285 17.47 -32.52 -23.74
N VAL A 286 16.37 -32.41 -23.00
CA VAL A 286 15.88 -33.53 -22.20
C VAL A 286 15.61 -34.73 -23.11
N LYS A 287 16.07 -35.93 -22.72
CA LYS A 287 15.91 -37.15 -23.53
C LYS A 287 14.45 -37.38 -23.90
N GLY A 288 14.17 -37.51 -25.20
CA GLY A 288 12.82 -37.73 -25.72
C GLY A 288 11.97 -36.47 -25.89
N SER A 289 12.51 -35.27 -25.65
CA SER A 289 11.80 -34.01 -25.93
C SER A 289 11.72 -33.70 -27.43
N ALA A 290 10.76 -32.86 -27.81
CA ALA A 290 10.66 -32.32 -29.16
C ALA A 290 11.95 -31.55 -29.56
N PRO A 291 12.27 -31.47 -30.86
CA PRO A 291 13.31 -30.57 -31.37
C PRO A 291 13.05 -29.11 -30.99
N ILE A 292 14.10 -28.35 -30.75
CA ILE A 292 14.00 -26.90 -30.52
C ILE A 292 13.85 -26.20 -31.86
N ASP A 293 12.93 -25.24 -31.94
CA ASP A 293 12.87 -24.35 -33.10
C ASP A 293 14.00 -23.31 -33.05
N LEU A 294 14.93 -23.42 -33.99
CA LEU A 294 16.08 -22.53 -34.12
C LEU A 294 15.84 -21.37 -35.10
N SER A 295 14.69 -21.30 -35.76
CA SER A 295 14.40 -20.29 -36.78
C SER A 295 14.51 -18.85 -36.26
N ASN A 296 14.12 -18.64 -34.99
CA ASN A 296 14.17 -17.34 -34.31
C ASN A 296 15.38 -17.18 -33.38
N PHE A 297 16.39 -18.05 -33.48
CA PHE A 297 17.54 -18.04 -32.57
C PHE A 297 18.24 -16.67 -32.53
N ASN A 298 18.52 -16.05 -33.68
CA ASN A 298 19.22 -14.76 -33.74
C ASN A 298 18.44 -13.63 -33.05
N THR A 299 17.10 -13.63 -33.17
CA THR A 299 16.23 -12.68 -32.47
C THR A 299 16.31 -12.87 -30.96
N HIS A 300 16.22 -14.12 -30.49
CA HIS A 300 16.36 -14.44 -29.07
C HIS A 300 17.77 -14.11 -28.56
N ALA A 301 18.81 -14.43 -29.32
CA ALA A 301 20.19 -14.13 -28.96
C ALA A 301 20.45 -12.63 -28.86
N ALA A 302 20.00 -11.84 -29.83
CA ALA A 302 20.17 -10.38 -29.79
C ALA A 302 19.38 -9.72 -28.64
N THR A 303 18.17 -10.20 -28.37
CA THR A 303 17.30 -9.72 -27.26
C THR A 303 17.95 -9.93 -25.89
N ASN A 304 18.71 -11.01 -25.75
CA ASN A 304 19.39 -11.40 -24.52
C ASN A 304 20.86 -10.97 -24.47
N CYS A 305 21.32 -10.16 -25.44
CA CYS A 305 22.63 -9.52 -25.35
C CYS A 305 22.56 -8.33 -24.39
N GLU A 306 23.64 -8.11 -23.65
CA GLU A 306 23.73 -6.95 -22.75
C GLU A 306 24.39 -5.75 -23.44
N THR A 307 25.51 -5.97 -24.15
CA THR A 307 26.24 -4.91 -24.86
C THR A 307 26.45 -5.17 -26.34
N PHE A 308 26.65 -6.41 -26.74
CA PHE A 308 26.95 -6.72 -28.13
C PHE A 308 26.65 -8.17 -28.52
N PHE A 309 26.58 -8.39 -29.84
CA PHE A 309 26.81 -9.69 -30.45
C PHE A 309 27.82 -9.55 -31.59
N ILE A 310 28.38 -10.68 -32.02
CA ILE A 310 29.20 -10.75 -33.24
C ILE A 310 28.62 -11.71 -34.27
N GLY A 311 28.95 -11.48 -35.54
CA GLY A 311 28.49 -12.33 -36.63
C GLY A 311 29.41 -12.33 -37.87
N PRO A 312 29.19 -13.27 -38.79
CA PRO A 312 29.99 -13.41 -40.02
C PRO A 312 29.69 -12.33 -41.06
N ARG A 313 28.56 -11.62 -40.94
CA ARG A 313 28.10 -10.57 -41.85
C ARG A 313 27.46 -9.44 -41.04
N PRO A 314 27.24 -8.25 -41.62
CA PRO A 314 26.39 -7.27 -40.99
C PRO A 314 24.93 -7.76 -40.97
N PHE A 315 24.26 -7.54 -39.84
CA PHE A 315 22.83 -7.79 -39.58
C PHE A 315 22.02 -6.48 -39.37
N ASP A 316 22.47 -5.36 -39.93
CA ASP A 316 21.79 -4.06 -39.74
C ASP A 316 20.39 -4.03 -40.38
N GLU A 317 20.22 -4.67 -41.55
CA GLU A 317 18.92 -4.81 -42.23
C GLU A 317 17.93 -5.65 -41.41
N ASP A 318 18.44 -6.64 -40.66
CA ASP A 318 17.67 -7.49 -39.77
C ASP A 318 17.25 -6.75 -38.47
N LYS A 319 17.77 -5.53 -38.23
CA LYS A 319 17.53 -4.67 -37.06
C LYS A 319 17.81 -5.33 -35.70
N LEU A 320 18.57 -6.42 -35.66
CA LEU A 320 18.86 -7.18 -34.44
C LEU A 320 19.58 -6.35 -33.38
N SER A 321 20.43 -5.40 -33.79
CA SER A 321 21.16 -4.52 -32.85
C SER A 321 20.24 -3.66 -31.98
N THR A 322 19.00 -3.40 -32.42
CA THR A 322 18.02 -2.63 -31.63
C THR A 322 17.46 -3.40 -30.44
N LEU A 323 17.60 -4.73 -30.43
CA LEU A 323 17.08 -5.62 -29.37
C LEU A 323 18.05 -5.78 -28.18
N ILE A 324 19.33 -5.42 -28.36
CA ILE A 324 20.37 -5.51 -27.33
C ILE A 324 19.97 -4.67 -26.11
N GLY A 325 20.10 -5.24 -24.90
CA GLY A 325 19.88 -4.58 -23.61
C GLY A 325 18.43 -4.53 -23.13
N SER A 326 17.48 -5.11 -23.87
CA SER A 326 16.04 -4.90 -23.63
C SER A 326 15.38 -5.93 -22.68
N ALA A 327 15.80 -7.21 -22.69
CA ALA A 327 15.09 -8.25 -21.94
C ALA A 327 15.57 -8.41 -20.49
N THR A 328 16.88 -8.57 -20.30
CA THR A 328 17.44 -8.93 -19.00
C THR A 328 17.25 -7.84 -17.93
N ALA A 329 17.44 -6.56 -18.30
CA ALA A 329 17.23 -5.45 -17.36
C ALA A 329 15.77 -5.40 -16.85
N ARG A 330 14.80 -5.61 -17.75
CA ARG A 330 13.37 -5.59 -17.42
C ARG A 330 12.96 -6.77 -16.52
N GLU A 331 13.53 -7.96 -16.74
CA GLU A 331 13.24 -9.13 -15.89
C GLU A 331 13.76 -8.96 -14.47
N ILE A 332 14.96 -8.39 -14.35
CA ILE A 332 15.55 -8.06 -13.05
C ILE A 332 14.68 -7.04 -12.32
N GLU A 333 14.30 -5.95 -13.00
CA GLU A 333 13.44 -4.92 -12.43
C GLU A 333 12.12 -5.50 -11.91
N GLN A 334 11.47 -6.34 -12.72
CA GLN A 334 10.21 -7.02 -12.32
C GLN A 334 10.40 -7.96 -11.13
N ALA A 335 11.49 -8.74 -11.10
CA ALA A 335 11.78 -9.65 -10.01
C ALA A 335 12.07 -8.90 -8.68
N VAL A 336 12.81 -7.79 -8.74
CA VAL A 336 13.07 -6.94 -7.58
C VAL A 336 11.77 -6.33 -7.06
N LEU A 337 10.95 -5.76 -7.95
CA LEU A 337 9.65 -5.18 -7.59
C LEU A 337 8.72 -6.21 -6.93
N ALA A 338 8.66 -7.42 -7.47
CA ALA A 338 7.85 -8.50 -6.91
C ALA A 338 8.32 -8.90 -5.50
N ALA A 339 9.62 -9.10 -5.30
CA ALA A 339 10.18 -9.51 -4.01
C ALA A 339 10.01 -8.42 -2.93
N VAL A 340 10.17 -7.14 -3.29
CA VAL A 340 9.95 -6.01 -2.38
C VAL A 340 8.46 -5.92 -2.00
N SER A 341 7.56 -6.02 -2.98
CA SER A 341 6.10 -5.99 -2.75
C SER A 341 5.65 -7.13 -1.82
N GLU A 342 6.18 -8.34 -2.01
CA GLU A 342 5.91 -9.47 -1.13
C GLU A 342 6.38 -9.20 0.31
N ALA A 343 7.60 -8.65 0.47
CA ALA A 343 8.14 -8.30 1.78
C ALA A 343 7.34 -7.18 2.50
N GLU A 344 6.84 -6.18 1.76
CA GLU A 344 5.94 -5.15 2.28
C GLU A 344 4.61 -5.75 2.76
N GLN A 345 4.02 -6.66 1.99
CA GLN A 345 2.76 -7.32 2.36
C GLN A 345 2.92 -8.19 3.61
N VAL A 346 3.96 -9.00 3.70
CA VAL A 346 4.22 -9.88 4.86
C VAL A 346 4.35 -9.06 6.16
N ARG A 347 4.98 -7.88 6.11
CA ARG A 347 5.10 -6.99 7.28
C ARG A 347 3.79 -6.32 7.68
N SER A 348 2.84 -6.14 6.76
CA SER A 348 1.52 -5.57 7.07
C SER A 348 0.55 -6.56 7.74
N ILE A 349 0.83 -7.88 7.76
CA ILE A 349 -0.13 -8.92 8.16
C ILE A 349 -0.06 -9.27 9.67
N ALA A 350 0.81 -8.64 10.45
CA ALA A 350 0.99 -8.97 11.87
C ALA A 350 -0.14 -8.48 12.83
N GLY A 351 -1.33 -8.17 12.33
CA GLY A 351 -2.51 -7.79 13.10
C GLY A 351 -3.56 -8.89 13.16
N ILE A 352 -4.40 -8.89 14.20
CA ILE A 352 -5.60 -9.72 14.25
C ILE A 352 -6.53 -9.26 13.12
N THR A 353 -6.66 -10.05 12.05
CA THR A 353 -7.56 -9.70 10.96
C THR A 353 -9.01 -9.79 11.43
N ILE A 354 -9.65 -8.63 11.58
CA ILE A 354 -11.09 -8.54 11.83
C ILE A 354 -11.80 -8.55 10.47
N ALA A 355 -12.75 -9.48 10.30
CA ALA A 355 -13.53 -9.55 9.07
C ALA A 355 -14.33 -8.24 8.87
N PRO A 356 -14.28 -7.64 7.67
CA PRO A 356 -15.07 -6.45 7.39
C PRO A 356 -16.57 -6.78 7.37
N SER A 357 -17.41 -5.79 7.69
CA SER A 357 -18.86 -5.92 7.55
C SER A 357 -19.27 -5.56 6.13
N GLU A 358 -19.59 -6.56 5.33
CA GLU A 358 -20.06 -6.36 3.96
C GLU A 358 -21.39 -5.60 3.92
N PRO A 359 -21.57 -4.68 2.96
CA PRO A 359 -22.84 -3.99 2.82
C PRO A 359 -23.89 -4.97 2.30
N HIS A 360 -25.08 -4.98 2.90
CA HIS A 360 -26.17 -5.79 2.36
C HIS A 360 -26.53 -5.32 0.96
N ALA A 361 -26.53 -6.25 0.01
CA ALA A 361 -27.14 -6.02 -1.28
C ALA A 361 -28.63 -5.73 -1.07
N PHE A 362 -29.11 -4.62 -1.61
CA PHE A 362 -30.53 -4.29 -1.58
C PHE A 362 -31.07 -4.25 -3.01
N THR A 363 -32.26 -4.81 -3.18
CA THR A 363 -33.09 -4.58 -4.35
C THR A 363 -34.09 -3.49 -4.02
N GLN A 364 -34.36 -2.60 -4.96
CA GLN A 364 -35.39 -1.59 -4.77
C GLN A 364 -36.74 -2.29 -4.59
N GLN A 365 -37.29 -2.23 -3.38
CA GLN A 365 -38.60 -2.76 -3.04
C GLN A 365 -39.58 -1.62 -2.87
N GLY A 366 -40.84 -1.85 -3.25
CA GLY A 366 -41.92 -0.96 -2.86
C GLY A 366 -42.11 -1.04 -1.35
N PHE A 367 -42.02 0.09 -0.65
CA PHE A 367 -42.32 0.21 0.77
C PHE A 367 -43.26 1.39 0.99
N SER A 368 -43.99 1.36 2.09
CA SER A 368 -44.86 2.44 2.54
C SER A 368 -44.39 2.99 3.88
N TYR A 369 -44.63 4.28 4.08
CA TYR A 369 -44.34 4.98 5.31
C TYR A 369 -45.48 5.96 5.61
N SER A 370 -45.63 6.31 6.89
CA SER A 370 -46.64 7.28 7.34
C SER A 370 -46.07 8.70 7.45
N VAL A 371 -46.90 9.71 7.30
CA VAL A 371 -46.56 11.12 7.60
C VAL A 371 -47.62 11.65 8.55
N ARG A 372 -47.19 12.16 9.70
CA ARG A 372 -48.06 12.70 10.75
C ARG A 372 -47.60 14.11 11.11
N LEU A 373 -48.55 15.05 11.15
CA LEU A 373 -48.38 16.30 11.87
C LEU A 373 -48.91 16.10 13.29
N ALA A 374 -48.03 16.12 14.28
CA ALA A 374 -48.41 16.18 15.68
C ALA A 374 -48.62 17.65 16.03
N ASP A 375 -49.67 17.97 16.78
CA ASP A 375 -49.95 19.30 17.38
C ASP A 375 -50.14 20.52 16.44
N PHE A 376 -49.99 20.39 15.12
CA PHE A 376 -50.25 21.47 14.17
C PHE A 376 -50.75 21.00 12.79
N GLY A 377 -51.18 21.96 11.96
CA GLY A 377 -51.54 21.76 10.56
C GLY A 377 -52.92 21.16 10.31
N ASP A 378 -53.24 21.00 9.03
CA ASP A 378 -54.45 20.36 8.53
C ASP A 378 -54.09 19.32 7.44
N GLU A 379 -55.10 18.70 6.82
CA GLU A 379 -54.89 17.69 5.78
C GLU A 379 -54.19 18.25 4.53
N VAL A 380 -54.42 19.52 4.18
CA VAL A 380 -53.77 20.19 3.05
C VAL A 380 -52.29 20.34 3.33
N ARG A 381 -51.93 20.88 4.51
CA ARG A 381 -50.54 21.09 4.91
C ARG A 381 -49.80 19.76 5.12
N ALA A 382 -50.49 18.74 5.64
CA ALA A 382 -49.94 17.39 5.74
C ALA A 382 -49.59 16.83 4.35
N LYS A 383 -50.42 17.09 3.35
CA LYS A 383 -50.18 16.67 1.97
C LYS A 383 -48.99 17.41 1.34
N GLU A 384 -48.85 18.72 1.55
CA GLU A 384 -47.70 19.49 1.07
C GLU A 384 -46.37 18.92 1.59
N PHE A 385 -46.28 18.62 2.89
CA PHE A 385 -45.10 17.98 3.46
C PHE A 385 -44.91 16.56 2.94
N ALA A 386 -45.98 15.78 2.81
CA ALA A 386 -45.92 14.43 2.28
C ALA A 386 -45.40 14.40 0.85
N ASP A 387 -45.77 15.35 0.00
CA ASP A 387 -45.30 15.46 -1.37
C ASP A 387 -43.79 15.73 -1.44
N VAL A 388 -43.27 16.63 -0.59
CA VAL A 388 -41.81 16.87 -0.47
C VAL A 388 -41.09 15.62 0.00
N LEU A 389 -41.56 15.01 1.10
CA LEU A 389 -40.97 13.80 1.66
C LEU A 389 -40.97 12.68 0.62
N HIS A 390 -42.05 12.52 -0.13
CA HIS A 390 -42.16 11.54 -1.20
C HIS A 390 -41.15 11.79 -2.33
N GLY A 391 -40.97 13.03 -2.76
CA GLY A 391 -39.95 13.39 -3.75
C GLY A 391 -38.54 13.00 -3.29
N VAL A 392 -38.18 13.34 -2.04
CA VAL A 392 -36.86 13.05 -1.47
C VAL A 392 -36.65 11.55 -1.26
N VAL A 393 -37.59 10.87 -0.60
CA VAL A 393 -37.50 9.42 -0.34
C VAL A 393 -37.44 8.63 -1.65
N THR A 394 -38.23 9.02 -2.67
CA THR A 394 -38.20 8.36 -3.98
C THR A 394 -36.87 8.55 -4.69
N ALA A 395 -36.28 9.75 -4.62
CA ALA A 395 -34.98 10.03 -5.23
C ALA A 395 -33.86 9.22 -4.55
N LEU A 396 -33.80 9.26 -3.21
CA LEU A 396 -32.77 8.55 -2.44
C LEU A 396 -32.94 7.02 -2.49
N GLY A 397 -34.18 6.52 -2.45
CA GLY A 397 -34.49 5.09 -2.45
C GLY A 397 -34.05 4.33 -3.71
N ARG A 398 -33.63 5.03 -4.76
CA ARG A 398 -32.98 4.44 -5.95
C ARG A 398 -31.57 3.94 -5.66
N HIS A 399 -30.89 4.54 -4.68
CA HIS A 399 -29.48 4.29 -4.38
C HIS A 399 -29.23 3.88 -2.93
N LEU A 400 -30.21 4.11 -2.04
CA LEU A 400 -30.14 3.82 -0.61
C LEU A 400 -31.24 2.87 -0.15
N PRO A 401 -30.95 1.89 0.73
CA PRO A 401 -31.95 1.00 1.30
C PRO A 401 -32.80 1.73 2.35
N LEU A 402 -33.97 2.22 1.95
CA LEU A 402 -34.90 2.95 2.85
C LEU A 402 -36.13 2.13 3.27
N HIS A 403 -36.15 0.82 3.02
CA HIS A 403 -37.31 -0.04 3.28
C HIS A 403 -37.63 -0.24 4.78
N GLU A 404 -36.68 0.06 5.67
CA GLU A 404 -36.88 0.06 7.12
C GLU A 404 -37.53 1.35 7.64
N LEU A 405 -37.81 2.34 6.78
CA LEU A 405 -38.54 3.54 7.18
C LEU A 405 -40.00 3.20 7.58
N ASP A 406 -40.39 3.57 8.81
CA ASP A 406 -41.75 3.46 9.33
C ASP A 406 -42.60 4.69 8.99
N GLY A 407 -42.02 5.88 9.15
CA GLY A 407 -42.74 7.13 8.94
C GLY A 407 -42.04 8.36 9.50
N PHE A 408 -42.77 9.46 9.42
CA PHE A 408 -42.37 10.79 9.87
C PHE A 408 -43.41 11.35 10.83
N THR A 409 -42.95 11.92 11.94
CA THR A 409 -43.75 12.77 12.82
C THR A 409 -43.15 14.17 12.83
N LEU A 410 -43.88 15.14 12.30
CA LEU A 410 -43.53 16.56 12.35
C LEU A 410 -44.25 17.17 13.56
N ALA A 411 -43.55 17.89 14.44
CA ALA A 411 -44.16 18.39 15.68
C ALA A 411 -43.65 19.78 16.10
N THR A 412 -44.56 20.64 16.58
CA THR A 412 -44.18 21.91 17.22
C THR A 412 -43.56 21.63 18.59
N ASP A 413 -44.16 20.72 19.37
CA ASP A 413 -43.56 20.14 20.57
C ASP A 413 -42.72 18.91 20.21
N TYR A 414 -41.56 19.18 19.60
CA TYR A 414 -40.60 18.15 19.21
C TYR A 414 -40.21 17.21 20.37
N ARG A 415 -40.05 17.74 21.58
CA ARG A 415 -39.67 16.94 22.76
C ARG A 415 -40.81 16.04 23.22
N GLY A 416 -42.03 16.56 23.28
CA GLY A 416 -43.22 15.77 23.59
C GLY A 416 -43.46 14.68 22.55
N ALA A 417 -43.31 15.00 21.27
CA ALA A 417 -43.44 14.03 20.19
C ALA A 417 -42.39 12.90 20.29
N LEU A 418 -41.13 13.21 20.60
CA LEU A 418 -40.10 12.20 20.84
C LEU A 418 -40.42 11.29 22.04
N ALA A 419 -40.90 11.87 23.13
CA ALA A 419 -41.20 11.11 24.35
C ALA A 419 -42.40 10.16 24.18
N THR A 420 -43.33 10.50 23.29
CA THR A 420 -44.62 9.80 23.12
C THR A 420 -44.70 8.94 21.84
N VAL A 421 -43.64 8.92 21.03
CA VAL A 421 -43.61 8.10 19.80
C VAL A 421 -43.83 6.63 20.13
N ASP A 422 -44.73 5.97 19.39
CA ASP A 422 -45.01 4.55 19.61
C ASP A 422 -43.84 3.69 19.10
N ARG A 423 -43.07 3.15 20.05
CA ARG A 423 -41.91 2.30 19.79
C ARG A 423 -42.26 0.84 19.53
N GLY A 424 -43.52 0.44 19.66
CA GLY A 424 -43.95 -0.96 19.52
C GLY A 424 -43.54 -1.88 20.68
N ASP A 425 -42.88 -1.33 21.71
CA ASP A 425 -42.55 -2.00 22.97
C ASP A 425 -42.73 -1.01 24.13
N PRO A 426 -43.76 -1.19 24.98
CA PRO A 426 -44.05 -0.32 26.12
C PRO A 426 -42.98 -0.37 27.23
N SER A 427 -42.07 -1.35 27.22
CA SER A 427 -41.02 -1.48 28.23
C SER A 427 -39.81 -0.58 27.96
N LEU A 428 -39.70 -0.03 26.74
CA LEU A 428 -38.60 0.84 26.37
C LEU A 428 -38.77 2.23 27.00
N PRO A 429 -37.68 2.84 27.49
CA PRO A 429 -37.75 4.19 28.03
C PRO A 429 -38.12 5.22 26.93
N PRO A 430 -38.75 6.36 27.31
CA PRO A 430 -39.00 7.46 26.40
C PRO A 430 -37.72 7.95 25.72
N VAL A 431 -37.83 8.32 24.45
CA VAL A 431 -36.70 8.93 23.74
C VAL A 431 -36.61 10.40 24.12
N THR A 432 -35.44 10.84 24.55
CA THR A 432 -35.18 12.25 24.87
C THR A 432 -34.24 12.89 23.86
N SER A 433 -34.30 14.21 23.78
CA SER A 433 -33.36 15.07 23.07
C SER A 433 -33.23 16.34 23.89
N ASP A 434 -32.21 16.38 24.74
CA ASP A 434 -31.95 17.52 25.60
C ASP A 434 -31.37 18.66 24.76
N ALA A 435 -31.86 19.89 24.99
CA ALA A 435 -31.16 21.04 24.40
C ALA A 435 -29.87 21.23 25.18
N LEU A 436 -28.77 21.30 24.47
CA LEU A 436 -27.51 21.76 25.01
C LEU A 436 -27.50 23.28 24.92
N SER A 437 -26.73 23.95 25.78
CA SER A 437 -26.68 25.42 25.79
C SER A 437 -26.23 26.04 24.46
N TYR A 438 -25.63 25.23 23.58
CA TYR A 438 -25.13 25.64 22.27
C TYR A 438 -25.99 25.16 21.08
N GLY A 439 -27.05 24.38 21.32
CA GLY A 439 -27.87 23.84 20.23
C GLY A 439 -29.09 23.04 20.70
N VAL A 440 -30.12 22.99 19.85
CA VAL A 440 -31.34 22.23 20.07
C VAL A 440 -31.42 21.13 19.02
N GLY A 441 -31.73 19.90 19.44
CA GLY A 441 -32.04 18.83 18.49
C GLY A 441 -33.29 19.17 17.69
N VAL A 442 -33.24 19.04 16.36
CA VAL A 442 -34.35 19.39 15.46
C VAL A 442 -34.88 18.21 14.64
N ALA A 443 -34.17 17.09 14.63
CA ALA A 443 -34.57 15.84 14.00
C ALA A 443 -33.88 14.66 14.68
N LYS A 444 -34.56 13.52 14.82
CA LYS A 444 -33.98 12.30 15.37
C LYS A 444 -34.68 11.05 14.84
N PRO A 445 -33.95 10.07 14.27
CA PRO A 445 -34.49 8.75 13.98
C PRO A 445 -34.74 8.00 15.29
N VAL A 446 -35.85 7.28 15.35
CA VAL A 446 -36.28 6.49 16.49
C VAL A 446 -36.55 5.07 16.04
N THR A 447 -35.82 4.12 16.62
CA THR A 447 -36.09 2.70 16.40
C THR A 447 -37.46 2.31 16.98
N VAL A 448 -38.29 1.73 16.12
CA VAL A 448 -39.64 1.23 16.41
C VAL A 448 -39.79 -0.22 15.98
N ILE A 449 -40.69 -0.96 16.61
CA ILE A 449 -41.01 -2.35 16.26
C ILE A 449 -42.39 -2.37 15.58
N ARG A 450 -42.46 -2.96 14.39
CA ARG A 450 -43.70 -3.17 13.64
C ARG A 450 -43.75 -4.60 13.14
N ASN A 451 -44.81 -5.33 13.48
CA ASN A 451 -44.97 -6.73 13.08
C ASN A 451 -43.75 -7.61 13.41
N GLY A 452 -43.08 -7.35 14.54
CA GLY A 452 -41.87 -8.06 14.97
C GLY A 452 -40.58 -7.69 14.25
N ALA A 453 -40.59 -6.74 13.30
CA ALA A 453 -39.41 -6.23 12.63
C ALA A 453 -38.99 -4.86 13.17
N HIS A 454 -37.67 -4.63 13.25
CA HIS A 454 -37.11 -3.32 13.56
C HIS A 454 -37.28 -2.38 12.35
N LYS A 455 -37.69 -1.14 12.64
CA LYS A 455 -37.85 -0.05 11.68
C LYS A 455 -37.39 1.26 12.31
N GLU A 456 -37.26 2.30 11.49
CA GLU A 456 -36.88 3.65 11.92
C GLU A 456 -38.01 4.65 11.64
N HIS A 457 -38.42 5.41 12.66
CA HIS A 457 -39.40 6.48 12.57
C HIS A 457 -38.72 7.83 12.81
N LEU A 458 -38.87 8.78 11.90
CA LEU A 458 -38.18 10.08 11.99
C LEU A 458 -39.07 11.13 12.66
N VAL A 459 -38.65 11.65 13.81
CA VAL A 459 -39.32 12.77 14.48
C VAL A 459 -38.59 14.07 14.14
N ILE A 460 -39.32 15.08 13.67
CA ILE A 460 -38.78 16.34 13.14
C ILE A 460 -39.50 17.52 13.77
N ALA A 461 -38.75 18.54 14.18
CA ALA A 461 -39.32 19.79 14.65
C ALA A 461 -40.02 20.50 13.49
N ALA A 462 -41.25 20.98 13.71
CA ALA A 462 -42.06 21.66 12.70
C ALA A 462 -41.29 22.81 12.05
N GLY A 463 -40.55 23.61 12.83
CA GLY A 463 -39.73 24.71 12.31
C GLY A 463 -38.68 24.28 11.29
N LEU A 464 -38.12 23.06 11.40
CA LEU A 464 -37.25 22.50 10.37
C LEU A 464 -38.05 22.08 9.14
N ALA A 465 -39.19 21.41 9.31
CA ALA A 465 -40.03 20.99 8.19
C ALA A 465 -40.51 22.18 7.34
N GLU A 466 -40.90 23.28 7.99
CA GLU A 466 -41.35 24.53 7.34
C GLU A 466 -40.30 25.10 6.37
N THR A 467 -39.01 24.86 6.60
CA THR A 467 -37.95 25.31 5.68
C THR A 467 -38.06 24.66 4.30
N TRP A 468 -38.62 23.44 4.19
CA TRP A 468 -38.76 22.74 2.92
C TRP A 468 -39.74 23.41 1.97
N LEU A 469 -40.72 24.13 2.52
CA LEU A 469 -41.72 24.90 1.79
C LEU A 469 -41.32 26.37 1.61
N SER A 470 -40.16 26.78 2.12
CA SER A 470 -39.67 28.15 2.02
C SER A 470 -39.49 28.55 0.54
N PRO A 471 -39.89 29.78 0.15
CA PRO A 471 -39.61 30.29 -1.18
C PRO A 471 -38.10 30.55 -1.38
N ASP A 472 -37.37 30.84 -0.31
CA ASP A 472 -35.92 31.06 -0.34
C ASP A 472 -35.19 29.74 -0.60
N PRO A 473 -34.47 29.61 -1.74
CA PRO A 473 -33.72 28.41 -2.07
C PRO A 473 -32.67 28.01 -1.02
N GLY A 474 -31.98 28.96 -0.40
CA GLY A 474 -30.93 28.67 0.59
C GLY A 474 -31.49 28.16 1.93
N VAL A 475 -32.63 28.71 2.35
CA VAL A 475 -33.37 28.19 3.52
C VAL A 475 -33.86 26.77 3.24
N ARG A 476 -34.37 26.54 2.02
CA ARG A 476 -34.90 25.25 1.60
C ARG A 476 -33.82 24.17 1.48
N SER A 477 -32.68 24.48 0.87
CA SER A 477 -31.53 23.55 0.79
C SER A 477 -31.00 23.19 2.17
N SER A 478 -30.84 24.16 3.08
CA SER A 478 -30.44 23.91 4.47
C SER A 478 -31.37 22.93 5.20
N GLY A 479 -32.68 23.09 5.00
CA GLY A 479 -33.71 22.19 5.51
C GLY A 479 -33.64 20.78 4.93
N LEU A 480 -33.52 20.70 3.60
CA LEU A 480 -33.45 19.44 2.86
C LEU A 480 -32.16 18.69 3.19
N TYR A 481 -31.05 19.39 3.42
CA TYR A 481 -29.78 18.78 3.83
C TYR A 481 -29.98 17.90 5.07
N THR A 482 -30.66 18.42 6.10
CA THR A 482 -30.89 17.67 7.34
C THR A 482 -31.76 16.44 7.09
N LEU A 483 -32.82 16.57 6.28
CA LEU A 483 -33.68 15.45 5.89
C LEU A 483 -32.89 14.35 5.15
N VAL A 484 -32.10 14.73 4.14
CA VAL A 484 -31.28 13.81 3.34
C VAL A 484 -30.26 13.09 4.23
N LYS A 485 -29.60 13.81 5.13
CA LYS A 485 -28.68 13.22 6.11
C LYS A 485 -29.37 12.21 7.03
N MET A 486 -30.54 12.54 7.57
CA MET A 486 -31.27 11.60 8.45
C MET A 486 -31.68 10.32 7.70
N LEU A 487 -32.16 10.44 6.47
CA LEU A 487 -32.48 9.30 5.62
C LEU A 487 -31.25 8.47 5.26
N ALA A 488 -30.11 9.13 4.99
CA ALA A 488 -28.84 8.45 4.81
C ALA A 488 -28.41 7.70 6.09
N GLY A 489 -28.59 8.28 7.28
CA GLY A 489 -28.34 7.59 8.55
C GLY A 489 -29.17 6.31 8.72
N ILE A 490 -30.46 6.36 8.37
CA ILE A 490 -31.33 5.16 8.36
C ILE A 490 -30.79 4.11 7.38
N ALA A 491 -30.47 4.54 6.15
CA ALA A 491 -29.91 3.65 5.14
C ALA A 491 -28.59 3.01 5.57
N HIS A 492 -27.73 3.73 6.30
CA HIS A 492 -26.50 3.19 6.86
C HIS A 492 -26.78 2.04 7.83
N SER A 493 -27.70 2.25 8.78
CA SER A 493 -28.10 1.22 9.74
C SER A 493 -28.61 -0.04 9.04
N THR A 494 -29.51 0.12 8.05
CA THR A 494 -30.02 -1.00 7.24
C THR A 494 -28.91 -1.70 6.48
N ARG A 495 -27.99 -0.93 5.87
CA ARG A 495 -26.90 -1.46 5.04
C ARG A 495 -25.90 -2.29 5.86
N TYR A 496 -25.65 -1.94 7.11
CA TYR A 496 -24.64 -2.57 7.97
C TYR A 496 -25.23 -3.29 9.20
N ALA A 497 -26.54 -3.62 9.19
CA ALA A 497 -27.27 -4.21 10.32
C ALA A 497 -26.67 -5.54 10.86
N SER A 498 -25.92 -6.28 10.04
CA SER A 498 -25.30 -7.57 10.42
C SER A 498 -23.97 -7.42 11.15
N ALA A 499 -23.42 -6.20 11.29
CA ALA A 499 -22.28 -5.93 12.16
C ALA A 499 -22.54 -6.35 13.63
N GLY A 500 -23.80 -6.62 14.02
CA GLY A 500 -24.18 -7.13 15.33
C GLY A 500 -23.75 -8.57 15.67
N THR A 501 -23.24 -9.38 14.73
CA THR A 501 -22.61 -10.69 15.05
C THR A 501 -21.12 -10.60 15.36
N PHE A 502 -20.54 -9.39 15.30
CA PHE A 502 -19.14 -9.14 15.60
C PHE A 502 -18.85 -9.23 17.10
N LYS A 503 -17.88 -10.08 17.47
CA LYS A 503 -17.41 -10.22 18.85
C LYS A 503 -16.19 -9.32 19.09
N TYR A 504 -16.44 -8.04 19.37
CA TYR A 504 -15.42 -7.13 19.90
C TYR A 504 -15.12 -7.45 21.36
N THR A 505 -13.85 -7.60 21.73
CA THR A 505 -13.44 -7.66 23.14
C THR A 505 -12.51 -6.47 23.41
N PRO A 506 -13.07 -5.30 23.81
CA PRO A 506 -12.27 -4.13 24.10
C PRO A 506 -11.30 -4.38 25.26
N ASP A 507 -10.15 -3.70 25.23
CA ASP A 507 -9.31 -3.54 26.41
C ASP A 507 -10.02 -2.67 27.47
N ILE A 508 -9.42 -2.54 28.66
CA ILE A 508 -10.03 -1.81 29.78
C ILE A 508 -10.38 -0.37 29.39
N MET A 509 -9.50 0.31 28.63
CA MET A 509 -9.76 1.66 28.14
C MET A 509 -10.88 1.69 27.09
N GLY A 510 -10.86 0.76 26.13
CA GLY A 510 -11.86 0.65 25.09
C GLY A 510 -13.27 0.40 25.64
N ARG A 511 -13.40 -0.36 26.73
CA ARG A 511 -14.69 -0.58 27.39
C ARG A 511 -15.34 0.72 27.85
N GLU A 512 -14.55 1.65 28.37
CA GLU A 512 -15.04 2.92 28.91
C GLU A 512 -15.25 3.98 27.81
N LEU A 513 -14.40 3.99 26.78
CA LEU A 513 -14.36 5.08 25.80
C LEU A 513 -15.12 4.79 24.50
N HIS A 514 -15.28 3.51 24.11
CA HIS A 514 -15.78 3.16 22.78
C HIS A 514 -17.21 3.65 22.51
N LEU A 515 -18.07 3.72 23.53
CA LEU A 515 -19.43 4.22 23.36
C LEU A 515 -19.48 5.70 22.95
N ALA A 516 -18.47 6.50 23.30
CA ALA A 516 -18.42 7.92 22.93
C ALA A 516 -18.19 8.14 21.43
N VAL A 517 -17.62 7.16 20.71
CA VAL A 517 -17.39 7.21 19.25
C VAL A 517 -18.45 6.48 18.44
N ALA A 518 -19.43 5.82 19.07
CA ALA A 518 -20.40 4.97 18.36
C ALA A 518 -21.19 5.72 17.26
N ALA A 519 -21.46 7.01 17.45
CA ALA A 519 -22.17 7.83 16.48
C ALA A 519 -21.29 8.39 15.35
N THR A 520 -19.95 8.28 15.44
CA THR A 520 -19.06 9.00 14.52
C THR A 520 -19.00 8.37 13.13
N PRO A 521 -18.86 7.04 12.93
CA PRO A 521 -18.93 6.47 11.58
C PRO A 521 -20.24 6.77 10.84
N PRO A 522 -21.45 6.51 11.41
CA PRO A 522 -22.69 6.81 10.70
C PRO A 522 -22.92 8.32 10.51
N GLY A 523 -22.46 9.17 11.44
CA GLY A 523 -22.49 10.63 11.29
C GLY A 523 -21.67 11.10 10.07
N TYR A 524 -20.42 10.67 10.00
CA TYR A 524 -19.54 10.91 8.86
C TYR A 524 -20.16 10.43 7.55
N TRP A 525 -20.60 9.17 7.49
CA TRP A 525 -21.15 8.59 6.27
C TRP A 525 -22.42 9.33 5.80
N SER A 526 -23.33 9.63 6.71
CA SER A 526 -24.59 10.30 6.38
C SER A 526 -24.39 11.75 5.94
N ALA A 527 -23.50 12.50 6.57
CA ALA A 527 -23.15 13.85 6.17
C ALA A 527 -22.50 13.87 4.77
N ARG A 528 -21.66 12.86 4.47
CA ARG A 528 -21.06 12.66 3.14
C ARG A 528 -22.10 12.48 2.05
N GLN A 529 -23.14 11.69 2.30
CA GLN A 529 -24.24 11.50 1.33
C GLN A 529 -25.09 12.77 1.13
N ALA A 530 -25.16 13.66 2.13
CA ALA A 530 -25.97 14.87 2.07
C ALA A 530 -25.23 16.12 1.56
N ALA A 531 -23.89 16.07 1.47
CA ALA A 531 -23.04 17.22 1.18
C ALA A 531 -23.45 18.02 -0.07
N PHE A 532 -23.90 17.33 -1.12
CA PHE A 532 -24.30 17.95 -2.39
C PHE A 532 -25.54 18.86 -2.29
N VAL A 533 -26.35 18.73 -1.22
CA VAL A 533 -27.63 19.44 -1.07
C VAL A 533 -27.42 20.91 -0.72
N GLU A 534 -26.45 21.18 0.15
CA GLU A 534 -26.11 22.52 0.64
C GLU A 534 -24.60 22.60 0.91
N PRO A 535 -23.78 22.97 -0.09
CA PRO A 535 -22.34 23.00 0.05
C PRO A 535 -21.84 23.86 1.23
N ASP A 536 -22.54 24.95 1.57
CA ASP A 536 -22.12 25.86 2.64
C ASP A 536 -22.56 25.41 4.04
N GLN A 537 -23.21 24.25 4.16
CA GLN A 537 -23.57 23.63 5.44
C GLN A 537 -22.33 23.37 6.33
N GLY A 538 -21.14 23.29 5.73
CA GLY A 538 -19.87 23.16 6.45
C GLY A 538 -19.65 24.24 7.52
N GLN A 539 -20.15 25.46 7.32
CA GLN A 539 -20.04 26.55 8.31
C GLN A 539 -20.81 26.22 9.58
N VAL A 540 -22.02 25.65 9.44
CA VAL A 540 -22.86 25.26 10.58
C VAL A 540 -22.16 24.21 11.41
N TYR A 541 -21.55 23.20 10.77
CA TYR A 541 -20.80 22.18 11.49
C TYR A 541 -19.54 22.71 12.13
N ALA A 542 -18.77 23.56 11.43
CA ALA A 542 -17.59 24.19 12.01
C ALA A 542 -17.94 24.99 13.27
N ASP A 543 -19.06 25.71 13.25
CA ASP A 543 -19.56 26.44 14.42
C ASP A 543 -20.04 25.51 15.53
N LEU A 544 -20.71 24.40 15.22
CA LEU A 544 -21.11 23.39 16.20
C LEU A 544 -19.90 22.73 16.87
N VAL A 545 -18.84 22.43 16.13
CA VAL A 545 -17.58 21.88 16.68
C VAL A 545 -16.96 22.86 17.67
N ILE A 546 -16.80 24.14 17.30
CA ILE A 546 -16.22 25.14 18.21
C ILE A 546 -17.10 25.36 19.44
N LYS A 547 -18.42 25.53 19.26
CA LYS A 547 -19.34 25.77 20.37
C LYS A 547 -19.44 24.57 21.32
N SER A 548 -19.41 23.35 20.80
CA SER A 548 -19.42 22.14 21.63
C SER A 548 -18.13 21.95 22.42
N LEU A 549 -16.97 22.30 21.84
CA LEU A 549 -15.69 22.35 22.57
C LEU A 549 -15.71 23.40 23.69
N ASP A 550 -16.22 24.60 23.41
CA ASP A 550 -16.34 25.67 24.42
C ASP A 550 -17.34 25.32 25.52
N PHE A 551 -18.38 24.57 25.19
CA PHE A 551 -19.29 24.02 26.18
C PHE A 551 -18.63 22.93 27.02
N ALA A 552 -17.94 21.97 26.39
CA ALA A 552 -17.23 20.90 27.08
C ALA A 552 -16.21 21.45 28.08
N ALA A 553 -15.41 22.44 27.67
CA ALA A 553 -14.42 23.06 28.53
C ALA A 553 -15.03 23.72 29.77
N ARG A 554 -16.18 24.40 29.62
CA ARG A 554 -16.91 25.02 30.73
C ARG A 554 -17.51 23.98 31.68
N GLU A 555 -18.23 23.00 31.15
CA GLU A 555 -18.87 21.96 31.97
C GLU A 555 -17.85 21.13 32.75
N ILE A 556 -16.72 20.77 32.13
CA ILE A 556 -15.64 20.02 32.80
C ILE A 556 -14.98 20.88 33.87
N ALA A 557 -14.78 22.19 33.63
CA ALA A 557 -14.23 23.10 34.64
C ALA A 557 -15.19 23.24 35.85
N ASP A 558 -16.49 23.35 35.60
CA ASP A 558 -17.52 23.44 36.64
C ASP A 558 -17.61 22.15 37.47
N GLU A 559 -17.60 20.98 36.83
CA GLU A 559 -17.56 19.69 37.51
C GLU A 559 -16.27 19.51 38.31
N ARG A 560 -15.11 19.93 37.75
CA ARG A 560 -13.82 19.90 38.46
C ARG A 560 -13.87 20.73 39.75
N ALA A 561 -14.50 21.91 39.72
CA ALA A 561 -14.65 22.75 40.90
C ALA A 561 -15.49 22.10 42.01
N ARG A 562 -16.36 21.13 41.68
CA ARG A 562 -17.22 20.38 42.62
C ARG A 562 -16.58 19.10 43.17
N ILE A 563 -15.41 18.70 42.66
CA ILE A 563 -14.69 17.49 43.13
C ILE A 563 -14.35 17.54 44.64
N PRO A 564 -13.88 18.68 45.22
CA PRO A 564 -13.56 18.75 46.64
C PRO A 564 -14.76 18.50 47.57
N GLU A 565 -15.99 18.77 47.11
CA GLU A 565 -17.22 18.65 47.91
C GLU A 565 -17.88 17.27 47.79
N SER A 566 -17.67 16.56 46.68
CA SER A 566 -18.37 15.30 46.36
C SER A 566 -17.47 14.06 46.37
N GLY A 567 -16.15 14.20 46.19
CA GLY A 567 -15.19 13.09 46.06
C GLY A 567 -15.42 12.17 44.84
N GLN A 568 -16.37 12.48 43.96
CA GLN A 568 -16.83 11.60 42.88
C GLN A 568 -16.28 12.02 41.51
N ILE A 569 -15.04 11.62 41.21
CA ILE A 569 -14.42 11.80 39.88
C ILE A 569 -15.28 11.18 38.77
N GLY A 570 -16.04 10.12 39.06
CA GLY A 570 -16.90 9.43 38.09
C GLY A 570 -17.96 10.31 37.44
N ASN A 571 -18.53 11.30 38.15
CA ASN A 571 -19.50 12.23 37.56
C ASN A 571 -18.84 13.15 36.53
N THR A 572 -17.64 13.65 36.82
CA THR A 572 -16.86 14.46 35.91
C THR A 572 -16.51 13.68 34.64
N ILE A 573 -16.09 12.41 34.76
CA ILE A 573 -15.75 11.58 33.60
C ILE A 573 -16.99 11.27 32.76
N ARG A 574 -18.12 10.91 33.38
CA ARG A 574 -19.38 10.69 32.63
C ARG A 574 -19.80 11.95 31.88
N ARG A 575 -19.75 13.12 32.52
CA ARG A 575 -20.08 14.39 31.88
C ARG A 575 -19.10 14.74 30.75
N ALA A 576 -17.82 14.47 30.93
CA ALA A 576 -16.81 14.66 29.91
C ALA A 576 -17.04 13.74 28.70
N LEU A 577 -17.40 12.47 28.91
CA LEU A 577 -17.75 11.53 27.84
C LEU A 577 -18.94 12.04 27.02
N GLU A 578 -20.01 12.50 27.68
CA GLU A 578 -21.18 13.10 27.00
C GLU A 578 -20.78 14.29 26.12
N CYS A 579 -19.97 15.20 26.66
CA CYS A 579 -19.51 16.39 25.93
C CYS A 579 -18.59 16.03 24.77
N VAL A 580 -17.63 15.13 24.98
CA VAL A 580 -16.67 14.70 23.95
C VAL A 580 -17.36 13.90 22.86
N SER A 581 -18.34 13.06 23.18
CA SER A 581 -19.14 12.36 22.17
C SER A 581 -19.86 13.34 21.24
N ALA A 582 -20.40 14.44 21.78
CA ALA A 582 -21.03 15.48 20.96
C ALA A 582 -20.01 16.21 20.06
N VAL A 583 -18.82 16.57 20.59
CA VAL A 583 -17.73 17.16 19.80
C VAL A 583 -17.32 16.25 18.65
N LEU A 584 -17.12 14.96 18.94
CA LEU A 584 -16.75 13.95 17.95
C LEU A 584 -17.83 13.78 16.88
N GLY A 585 -19.11 13.74 17.28
CA GLY A 585 -20.25 13.66 16.36
C GLY A 585 -20.29 14.85 15.39
N HIS A 586 -20.17 16.08 15.90
CA HIS A 586 -20.14 17.28 15.05
C HIS A 586 -18.89 17.33 14.16
N THR A 587 -17.75 16.85 14.65
CA THR A 587 -16.51 16.78 13.86
C THR A 587 -16.64 15.75 12.74
N ALA A 588 -17.21 14.58 13.03
CA ALA A 588 -17.49 13.55 12.05
C ALA A 588 -18.46 14.05 10.96
N ASP A 589 -19.49 14.80 11.35
CA ASP A 589 -20.41 15.45 10.41
C ASP A 589 -19.69 16.45 9.48
N TRP A 590 -18.81 17.29 10.02
CA TRP A 590 -18.01 18.24 9.22
C TRP A 590 -17.08 17.51 8.26
N LEU A 591 -16.38 16.48 8.73
CA LEU A 591 -15.47 15.65 7.93
C LEU A 591 -16.22 14.92 6.82
N GLY A 592 -17.38 14.34 7.14
CA GLY A 592 -18.24 13.68 6.16
C GLY A 592 -18.72 14.65 5.10
N HIS A 593 -19.19 15.83 5.52
CA HIS A 593 -19.58 16.91 4.61
C HIS A 593 -18.44 17.29 3.65
N ARG A 594 -17.25 17.57 4.17
CA ARG A 594 -16.05 17.89 3.38
C ARG A 594 -15.77 16.81 2.34
N ASP A 595 -15.76 15.55 2.74
CA ASP A 595 -15.40 14.41 1.89
C ASP A 595 -16.54 13.97 0.94
N GLY A 596 -17.72 14.59 1.08
CA GLY A 596 -18.88 14.41 0.19
C GLY A 596 -18.95 15.45 -0.93
N LEU A 597 -18.18 16.53 -0.83
CA LEU A 597 -18.04 17.53 -1.88
C LEU A 597 -17.04 17.08 -2.95
N ALA A 598 -17.04 17.73 -4.11
CA ALA A 598 -16.05 17.44 -5.14
C ALA A 598 -14.64 17.81 -4.64
N GLU A 599 -13.62 17.06 -5.08
CA GLU A 599 -12.23 17.30 -4.68
C GLU A 599 -11.81 18.76 -4.99
N GLY A 600 -11.28 19.46 -3.98
CA GLY A 600 -10.87 20.86 -4.10
C GLY A 600 -12.01 21.88 -4.15
N GLN A 601 -13.27 21.45 -4.02
CA GLN A 601 -14.41 22.37 -3.95
C GLN A 601 -14.33 23.23 -2.67
N ALA A 602 -14.34 24.56 -2.85
CA ALA A 602 -14.44 25.48 -1.72
C ALA A 602 -15.83 25.44 -1.09
N PHE A 603 -15.88 25.56 0.23
CA PHE A 603 -17.12 25.64 1.01
C PHE A 603 -16.93 26.48 2.27
N ALA A 604 -18.01 27.11 2.75
CA ALA A 604 -17.99 27.85 4.00
C ALA A 604 -17.65 26.94 5.20
N GLY A 605 -16.83 27.41 6.14
CA GLY A 605 -16.37 26.63 7.29
C GLY A 605 -15.22 25.66 7.00
N SER A 606 -14.59 25.73 5.82
CA SER A 606 -13.36 24.98 5.49
C SER A 606 -12.15 25.37 6.35
N ASP A 607 -12.22 26.50 7.06
CA ASP A 607 -11.21 27.03 7.98
C ASP A 607 -11.24 26.39 9.40
N LEU A 608 -12.06 25.35 9.61
CA LEU A 608 -12.15 24.66 10.90
C LEU A 608 -10.79 24.17 11.43
N PRO A 609 -9.90 23.55 10.63
CA PRO A 609 -8.56 23.17 11.09
C PRO A 609 -7.77 24.36 11.65
N GLU A 610 -7.80 25.53 10.98
CA GLU A 610 -7.17 26.76 11.49
C GLU A 610 -7.79 27.21 12.81
N ARG A 611 -9.12 27.17 12.93
CA ARG A 611 -9.86 27.54 14.16
C ARG A 611 -9.52 26.62 15.33
N LEU A 612 -9.17 25.36 15.06
CA LEU A 612 -8.79 24.35 16.06
C LEU A 612 -7.32 24.44 16.50
N ARG A 613 -6.47 25.14 15.75
CA ARG A 613 -5.03 25.30 16.04
C ARG A 613 -4.76 25.88 17.42
N ALA A 614 -5.59 26.81 17.90
CA ALA A 614 -5.44 27.39 19.24
C ALA A 614 -5.62 26.38 20.38
N ARG A 615 -6.26 25.23 20.10
CA ARG A 615 -6.43 24.10 21.02
C ARG A 615 -5.45 22.95 20.71
N GLY A 616 -4.54 23.16 19.75
CA GLY A 616 -3.64 22.13 19.24
C GLY A 616 -4.35 20.96 18.58
N LEU A 617 -5.54 21.17 17.99
CA LEU A 617 -6.37 20.10 17.40
C LEU A 617 -6.39 20.12 15.87
N ASP A 618 -5.55 20.95 15.23
CA ASP A 618 -5.48 21.12 13.78
C ASP A 618 -4.93 19.87 13.06
N GLN A 619 -3.97 19.16 13.66
CA GLN A 619 -3.48 17.89 13.10
C GLN A 619 -4.39 16.70 13.49
N TRP A 620 -4.99 16.76 14.69
CA TRP A 620 -5.94 15.76 15.15
C TRP A 620 -7.16 15.63 14.24
N ILE A 621 -7.74 16.74 13.76
CA ILE A 621 -8.91 16.69 12.87
C ILE A 621 -8.59 15.98 11.54
N GLU A 622 -7.38 16.17 11.00
CA GLU A 622 -6.95 15.47 9.79
C GLU A 622 -6.73 13.98 10.03
N LEU A 623 -6.12 13.60 11.17
CA LEU A 623 -6.01 12.19 11.55
C LEU A 623 -7.40 11.55 11.71
N PHE A 624 -8.33 12.23 12.39
CA PHE A 624 -9.68 11.73 12.59
C PHE A 624 -10.45 11.58 11.28
N GLY A 625 -10.28 12.53 10.34
CA GLY A 625 -10.79 12.44 8.98
C GLY A 625 -10.28 11.20 8.25
N ARG A 626 -8.97 10.95 8.29
CA ARG A 626 -8.38 9.74 7.69
C ARG A 626 -8.93 8.46 8.29
N ASP A 627 -9.04 8.38 9.61
CA ASP A 627 -9.54 7.18 10.29
C ASP A 627 -11.03 6.94 10.00
N LEU A 628 -11.86 7.99 9.93
CA LEU A 628 -13.26 7.89 9.53
C LEU A 628 -13.41 7.50 8.06
N ALA A 629 -12.62 8.08 7.16
CA ALA A 629 -12.62 7.70 5.75
C ALA A 629 -12.20 6.23 5.57
N ALA A 630 -11.20 5.78 6.31
CA ALA A 630 -10.71 4.41 6.27
C ALA A 630 -11.70 3.37 6.84
N CYS A 631 -12.70 3.80 7.63
CA CYS A 631 -13.83 2.94 8.00
C CYS A 631 -14.61 2.46 6.75
N TYR A 632 -14.60 3.22 5.66
CA TYR A 632 -15.36 2.98 4.43
C TYR A 632 -14.42 2.87 3.21
N PRO A 633 -13.65 1.76 3.09
CA PRO A 633 -12.79 1.54 1.94
C PRO A 633 -13.57 1.49 0.60
N PRO A 634 -12.89 1.67 -0.55
CA PRO A 634 -13.54 1.78 -1.87
C PRO A 634 -14.44 0.60 -2.25
N GLU A 635 -14.17 -0.59 -1.72
CA GLU A 635 -14.96 -1.80 -1.92
C GLU A 635 -16.34 -1.74 -1.25
N GLY A 636 -16.57 -0.76 -0.36
CA GLY A 636 -17.88 -0.44 0.24
C GLY A 636 -18.22 -1.19 1.52
N ALA A 637 -17.35 -2.11 1.96
CA ALA A 637 -17.45 -2.76 3.25
C ALA A 637 -17.14 -1.79 4.40
N LEU A 638 -17.65 -2.07 5.60
CA LEU A 638 -17.33 -1.32 6.81
C LEU A 638 -16.17 -2.02 7.54
N ASN A 639 -15.04 -1.33 7.68
CA ASN A 639 -13.84 -1.87 8.31
C ASN A 639 -13.96 -1.83 9.86
N MET A 640 -14.33 -2.97 10.45
CA MET A 640 -14.54 -3.08 11.90
C MET A 640 -13.26 -2.96 12.74
N GLU A 641 -12.09 -3.25 12.17
CA GLU A 641 -10.80 -3.01 12.84
C GLU A 641 -10.59 -1.51 13.09
N ILE A 642 -10.89 -0.68 12.08
CA ILE A 642 -10.75 0.77 12.20
C ILE A 642 -11.84 1.35 13.08
N VAL A 643 -13.10 0.93 12.92
CA VAL A 643 -14.22 1.36 13.76
C VAL A 643 -13.95 1.13 15.25
N THR A 644 -13.40 -0.05 15.60
CA THR A 644 -13.05 -0.36 17.00
C THR A 644 -11.81 0.38 17.49
N GLY A 645 -10.96 0.85 16.57
CA GLY A 645 -9.76 1.64 16.83
C GLY A 645 -9.99 3.14 16.98
N LEU A 646 -11.24 3.65 16.96
CA LEU A 646 -11.53 5.09 17.06
C LEU A 646 -11.47 5.66 18.48
N SER A 647 -11.58 4.82 19.51
CA SER A 647 -11.60 5.23 20.93
C SER A 647 -10.42 6.14 21.37
N PRO A 648 -9.18 6.01 20.85
CA PRO A 648 -8.08 6.93 21.18
C PRO A 648 -8.35 8.39 20.81
N HIS A 649 -9.26 8.70 19.87
CA HIS A 649 -9.66 10.09 19.62
C HIS A 649 -10.39 10.72 20.81
N VAL A 650 -11.09 9.92 21.63
CA VAL A 650 -11.70 10.36 22.89
C VAL A 650 -10.61 10.79 23.87
N GLU A 651 -9.56 9.97 24.02
CA GLU A 651 -8.42 10.30 24.87
C GLU A 651 -7.75 11.60 24.44
N ARG A 652 -7.55 11.77 23.13
CA ARG A 652 -6.92 12.97 22.61
C ARG A 652 -7.71 14.25 22.94
N LEU A 653 -9.04 14.19 22.91
CA LEU A 653 -9.91 15.29 23.34
C LEU A 653 -9.95 15.44 24.87
N PHE A 654 -9.87 14.35 25.62
CA PHE A 654 -9.67 14.41 27.07
C PHE A 654 -8.39 15.18 27.42
N TRP A 655 -7.28 14.90 26.75
CA TRP A 655 -6.02 15.59 27.03
C TRP A 655 -6.10 17.09 26.73
N SER A 656 -6.82 17.52 25.68
CA SER A 656 -7.04 18.95 25.40
C SER A 656 -8.00 19.63 26.38
N LEU A 657 -8.78 18.84 27.13
CA LEU A 657 -9.70 19.29 28.18
C LEU A 657 -9.17 19.07 29.60
N GLY A 658 -7.91 18.61 29.75
CA GLY A 658 -7.24 18.44 31.04
C GLY A 658 -7.62 17.17 31.79
N ILE A 659 -8.11 16.16 31.06
CA ILE A 659 -8.44 14.84 31.59
C ILE A 659 -7.40 13.84 31.06
N TYR A 660 -6.77 13.09 31.96
CA TYR A 660 -5.76 12.10 31.63
C TYR A 660 -6.15 10.78 32.26
N CYS A 661 -6.42 9.77 31.43
CA CYS A 661 -6.84 8.45 31.89
C CYS A 661 -5.85 7.38 31.44
N TRP A 662 -5.64 6.35 32.27
CA TRP A 662 -4.79 5.21 31.95
C TRP A 662 -5.26 3.94 32.68
N PRO A 663 -4.99 2.75 32.13
CA PRO A 663 -5.31 1.52 32.82
C PRO A 663 -4.41 1.33 34.04
N SER A 664 -5.00 0.89 35.14
CA SER A 664 -4.31 0.49 36.37
C SER A 664 -4.99 -0.76 36.91
N ASP A 665 -4.26 -1.86 37.01
CA ASP A 665 -4.79 -3.15 37.44
C ASP A 665 -5.95 -3.62 36.54
N ASN A 666 -7.19 -3.61 37.06
CA ASN A 666 -8.42 -3.99 36.35
C ASN A 666 -9.39 -2.80 36.14
N ASP A 667 -8.93 -1.56 36.35
CA ASP A 667 -9.77 -0.35 36.29
C ASP A 667 -9.06 0.79 35.53
N VAL A 668 -9.79 1.87 35.24
CA VAL A 668 -9.26 3.10 34.65
C VAL A 668 -9.02 4.13 35.74
N ARG A 669 -7.78 4.59 35.87
CA ARG A 669 -7.47 5.78 36.68
C ARG A 669 -7.59 7.01 35.80
N CYS A 670 -8.17 8.07 36.35
CA CYS A 670 -8.24 9.36 35.70
C CYS A 670 -7.73 10.48 36.62
N LEU A 671 -7.03 11.44 36.02
CA LEU A 671 -6.61 12.70 36.61
C LEU A 671 -7.32 13.83 35.88
N VAL A 672 -7.95 14.74 36.63
CA VAL A 672 -8.60 15.94 36.09
C VAL A 672 -7.84 17.17 36.59
N THR A 673 -7.39 18.02 35.69
CA THR A 673 -6.54 19.19 35.98
C THR A 673 -6.90 20.38 35.09
N ASP A 674 -6.35 21.55 35.41
CA ASP A 674 -6.41 22.78 34.59
C ASP A 674 -5.28 22.87 33.56
N ARG A 675 -4.39 21.88 33.55
CA ARG A 675 -3.34 21.75 32.55
C ARG A 675 -3.86 21.02 31.32
N PHE A 676 -3.94 21.74 30.20
CA PHE A 676 -4.31 21.19 28.91
C PHE A 676 -3.08 20.70 28.14
N PHE A 677 -3.24 19.59 27.41
CA PHE A 677 -2.20 19.08 26.53
C PHE A 677 -2.24 19.78 25.17
N TYR A 678 -1.06 20.23 24.72
CA TYR A 678 -0.83 20.71 23.37
C TYR A 678 0.31 19.89 22.75
N PRO A 679 0.16 19.39 21.50
CA PRO A 679 1.23 18.69 20.82
C PRO A 679 2.50 19.55 20.74
N PRO A 680 3.69 18.93 20.79
CA PRO A 680 4.94 19.67 20.62
C PRO A 680 4.97 20.33 19.25
N LYS A 681 5.48 21.56 19.19
CA LYS A 681 5.79 22.21 17.91
C LYS A 681 6.99 21.50 17.31
N LEU A 682 6.76 20.82 16.19
CA LEU A 682 7.86 20.30 15.39
C LEU A 682 8.64 21.47 14.75
N PRO A 683 9.99 21.39 14.72
CA PRO A 683 10.84 22.44 14.18
C PRO A 683 10.67 22.67 12.67
#